data_AF-A0A3L7QP07-F1
#
_entry.id   AF-A0A3L7QP07-F1
#
_cell.length_a   1.000
_cell.length_b   1.000
_cell.length_c   1.000
_cell.angle_alpha   90.00
_cell.angle_beta   90.00
_cell.angle_gamma   90.00
#
_symmetry.space_group_name_H-M   'P 1'
#
loop_
_entity.id
_entity.type
_entity.pdbx_description
1 polymer ?
#
loop_
_entity_poly.entity_id
_entity_poly.type
_entity_poly.pdbx_seq_one_letter_code
_entity_poly.pdbx_strand_id
1 'polypeptide(L)'
;MAADIAILQERLDQLQHLSGSLSVRLESEAVQLEQTGTPPTASLIADLTSLQEQTDQLYALMGEEGTNGPWHTCDDLAAEIDRQQAITPIHQLIERILLIQGIDEASQSAIAALHDEARQVAAAPTSFWTPEQIQSVQTGQHPWMTLVTLLEDGATLDDTAWTALNTRLESSLGRAVSVAAARGRLKFREAIKSIHLADTSFPTILNDSLISAWTTQTTPPSSDELALIEDHVAVPFPAPEVQLPSLPDNASVRTFERSVIALRATDQLASTDLDNLSGEILDHPTLAFVRPEVRTQELSTSVLDDWSEDLVPLRNPDRNPAAASTKTPLSTIPDSVIPSVHQNHDRISRGPDNRIAPESINKSIFDDDDSDYLPGMLGSTDPRSPGAARSLESFQPSRLAEYLLTQARFSDPSGATANLAAEILNNPEANRTTLLPDLILHLIHEGRPGLAYHLARGLEERTQESKNFVPSWLVRVWTFAHALLFPKGQLAGMIQDDLQQHESRIPRKTQSDWDLALSLMIRAATLRPAIVAPMTRAASTLRAFDLRDGCVQLYNYCSRIGSYGERIQGVYPGLFKQSTVATPYSEQWSALRDDVRNWLDDPTSVGIQFDLCAPLFQKAHWSLRSAGMQRSPEAADTWKNWQIALRHAKSIIDPVIANHRPDLNRVRSEVEEISGMLAAPVEDADARESFSQPEIRAYLRQALTFAQRWITLHQRAANSETQNYLPQTAVELRSEIESRHDAVMEELQVLASSYPAVEVRMAVACLMLSAQEIRDMVNPTKPAESVEPDPRHLLHSELLKITSINLNSNWEPELDFHNLEDEILNYLSQPQPDWTTALKLHLSQGNHSAADRILSMSLWSAEEREALQAVLVNDRDRKRTEFSEDVNYVRRLLNETIQLNAIPDSERVVFQTRLSKLERVLESDADLSTGLQELNRLRSGLLKQREREAERIRNRLRQLGRPPAPSERDETQSESPAPKGWIMDFEN
;
A
#
# COMPACT_ATOMS: atom_id res chain seq x y z
N MET A 1 -20.24 37.67 -1.31
CA MET A 1 -18.78 37.87 -1.19
C MET A 1 -18.41 38.84 -0.06
N ALA A 2 -18.73 40.14 -0.13
CA ALA A 2 -18.41 41.06 0.98
C ALA A 2 -19.10 40.72 2.31
N ALA A 3 -20.35 40.23 2.26
CA ALA A 3 -21.06 39.72 3.44
C ALA A 3 -20.43 38.44 4.01
N ASP A 4 -19.82 37.61 3.16
CA ASP A 4 -19.20 36.34 3.56
C ASP A 4 -17.86 36.59 4.25
N ILE A 5 -17.11 37.60 3.78
CA ILE A 5 -15.83 38.01 4.37
C ILE A 5 -15.99 38.58 5.78
N ALA A 6 -17.02 39.40 6.03
CA ALA A 6 -17.26 39.96 7.37
C ALA A 6 -17.59 38.84 8.39
N ILE A 7 -18.35 37.83 7.95
CA ILE A 7 -18.64 36.63 8.76
C ILE A 7 -17.36 35.83 9.02
N LEU A 8 -16.47 35.68 8.02
CA LEU A 8 -15.19 35.01 8.20
C LEU A 8 -14.27 35.73 9.20
N GLN A 9 -14.21 37.07 9.16
CA GLN A 9 -13.45 37.86 10.15
C GLN A 9 -14.02 37.72 11.55
N GLU A 10 -15.34 37.84 11.71
CA GLU A 10 -15.99 37.67 13.02
C GLU A 10 -15.70 36.28 13.61
N ARG A 11 -15.73 35.24 12.77
CA ARG A 11 -15.42 33.86 13.18
C ARG A 11 -13.94 33.66 13.50
N LEU A 12 -13.03 34.29 12.76
CA LEU A 12 -11.61 34.29 13.07
C LEU A 12 -11.33 34.96 14.42
N ASP A 13 -11.94 36.13 14.68
CA ASP A 13 -11.78 36.84 15.95
C ASP A 13 -12.29 35.99 17.13
N GLN A 14 -13.42 35.30 16.95
CA GLN A 14 -13.96 34.34 17.93
C GLN A 14 -12.97 33.19 18.19
N LEU A 15 -12.38 32.61 17.13
CA LEU A 15 -11.39 31.53 17.25
C LEU A 15 -10.10 32.01 17.93
N GLN A 16 -9.59 33.18 17.57
CA GLN A 16 -8.40 33.76 18.20
C GLN A 16 -8.64 34.00 19.69
N HIS A 17 -9.79 34.58 20.05
CA HIS A 17 -10.16 34.78 21.46
C HIS A 17 -10.29 33.44 22.21
N LEU A 18 -10.97 32.44 21.63
CA LEU A 18 -11.11 31.11 22.23
C LEU A 18 -9.75 30.44 22.40
N SER A 19 -8.89 30.46 21.38
CA SER A 19 -7.54 29.87 21.44
C SER A 19 -6.67 30.53 22.51
N GLY A 20 -6.75 31.85 22.68
CA GLY A 20 -6.01 32.58 23.72
C GLY A 20 -6.47 32.18 25.12
N SER A 21 -7.80 32.12 25.32
CA SER A 21 -8.38 31.69 26.60
C SER A 21 -8.08 30.23 26.91
N LEU A 22 -8.07 29.36 25.89
CA LEU A 22 -7.80 27.93 26.03
C LEU A 22 -6.32 27.65 26.25
N SER A 23 -5.41 28.42 25.64
CA SER A 23 -3.98 28.30 25.86
C SER A 23 -3.63 28.53 27.34
N VAL A 24 -4.12 29.62 27.93
CA VAL A 24 -3.90 29.94 29.36
C VAL A 24 -4.52 28.88 30.28
N ARG A 25 -5.72 28.38 29.94
CA ARG A 25 -6.37 27.31 30.71
C ARG A 25 -5.67 25.97 30.57
N LEU A 26 -5.22 25.62 29.37
CA LEU A 26 -4.41 24.42 29.11
C LEU A 26 -3.11 24.47 29.89
N GLU A 27 -2.44 25.62 29.91
CA GLU A 27 -1.22 25.81 30.67
C GLU A 27 -1.48 25.67 32.18
N SER A 28 -2.55 26.30 32.69
CA SER A 28 -2.94 26.18 34.10
C SER A 28 -3.32 24.75 34.50
N GLU A 29 -4.11 24.06 33.68
CA GLU A 29 -4.52 22.67 33.89
C GLU A 29 -3.36 21.70 33.70
N ALA A 30 -2.41 22.00 32.81
CA ALA A 30 -1.17 21.24 32.67
C ALA A 30 -0.27 21.40 33.91
N VAL A 31 -0.17 22.61 34.46
CA VAL A 31 0.54 22.86 35.73
C VAL A 31 -0.16 22.16 36.89
N GLN A 32 -1.49 22.16 36.94
CA GLN A 32 -2.24 21.39 37.96
C GLN A 32 -2.04 19.88 37.78
N LEU A 33 -2.12 19.38 36.55
CA LEU A 33 -1.84 17.98 36.23
C LEU A 33 -0.42 17.58 36.69
N GLU A 34 0.57 18.45 36.49
CA GLU A 34 1.96 18.24 36.93
C GLU A 34 2.12 18.29 38.46
N GLN A 35 1.42 19.20 39.13
CA GLN A 35 1.56 19.42 40.58
C GLN A 35 0.71 18.48 41.45
N THR A 36 -0.54 18.21 41.04
CA THR A 36 -1.55 17.50 41.86
C THR A 36 -2.01 16.20 41.23
N GLY A 37 -1.71 15.94 39.95
CA GLY A 37 -2.15 14.75 39.23
C GLY A 37 -3.64 14.72 38.91
N THR A 38 -4.35 15.85 39.03
CA THR A 38 -5.76 15.94 38.68
C THR A 38 -5.91 15.99 37.15
N PRO A 39 -6.74 15.13 36.54
CA PRO A 39 -6.98 15.18 35.10
C PRO A 39 -7.62 16.51 34.68
N PRO A 40 -7.47 16.93 33.41
CA PRO A 40 -8.08 18.15 32.90
C PRO A 40 -9.59 18.14 33.12
N THR A 41 -10.16 19.30 33.44
CA THR A 41 -11.60 19.43 33.62
C THR A 41 -12.37 19.04 32.35
N ALA A 42 -13.52 18.36 32.51
CA ALA A 42 -14.37 17.97 31.38
C ALA A 42 -14.85 19.17 30.54
N SER A 43 -14.93 20.36 31.16
CA SER A 43 -15.19 21.62 30.44
C SER A 43 -14.06 21.98 29.48
N LEU A 44 -12.79 21.80 29.86
CA LEU A 44 -11.66 22.06 28.96
C LEU A 44 -11.70 21.15 27.72
N ILE A 45 -12.08 19.88 27.89
CA ILE A 45 -12.22 18.93 26.77
C ILE A 45 -13.37 19.34 25.84
N ALA A 46 -14.51 19.76 26.39
CA ALA A 46 -15.64 20.26 25.61
C ALA A 46 -15.25 21.54 24.83
N ASP A 47 -14.51 22.44 25.46
CA ASP A 47 -14.07 23.69 24.82
C ASP A 47 -13.07 23.43 23.67
N LEU A 48 -12.16 22.46 23.82
CA LEU A 48 -11.25 22.04 22.74
C LEU A 48 -11.99 21.39 21.57
N THR A 49 -13.04 20.61 21.86
CA THR A 49 -13.88 20.01 20.81
C THR A 49 -14.66 21.09 20.06
N SER A 50 -15.20 22.07 20.79
CA SER A 50 -15.88 23.24 20.21
C SER A 50 -14.95 24.07 19.32
N LEU A 51 -13.69 24.27 19.74
CA LEU A 51 -12.69 24.96 18.94
C LEU A 51 -12.43 24.22 17.62
N GLN A 52 -12.33 22.89 17.66
CA GLN A 52 -12.15 22.08 16.47
C GLN A 52 -13.34 22.17 15.52
N GLU A 53 -14.57 22.02 16.03
CA GLU A 53 -15.79 22.13 15.21
C GLU A 53 -15.92 23.50 14.55
N GLN A 54 -15.63 24.58 15.28
CA GLN A 54 -15.65 25.94 14.72
C GLN A 54 -14.59 26.13 13.65
N THR A 55 -13.41 25.52 13.83
CA THR A 55 -12.33 25.54 12.84
C THR A 55 -12.76 24.80 11.56
N ASP A 56 -13.34 23.61 11.69
CA ASP A 56 -13.83 22.79 10.57
C ASP A 56 -14.98 23.49 9.81
N GLN A 57 -15.87 24.19 10.52
CA GLN A 57 -16.91 25.01 9.90
C GLN A 57 -16.31 26.17 9.08
N LEU A 58 -15.24 26.79 9.57
CA LEU A 58 -14.56 27.88 8.88
C LEU A 58 -13.83 27.37 7.62
N TYR A 59 -13.24 26.18 7.68
CA TYR A 59 -12.72 25.47 6.50
C TYR A 59 -13.80 25.23 5.44
N ALA A 60 -14.97 24.73 5.85
CA ALA A 60 -16.07 24.46 4.94
C ALA A 60 -16.61 25.75 4.26
N LEU A 61 -16.61 26.88 4.98
CA LEU A 61 -17.07 28.16 4.44
C LEU A 61 -16.13 28.77 3.39
N MET A 62 -14.84 28.44 3.41
CA MET A 62 -13.88 28.97 2.43
C MET A 62 -13.78 28.14 1.14
N GLY A 63 -14.44 26.99 1.09
CA GLY A 63 -14.56 26.15 -0.11
C GLY A 63 -13.28 25.40 -0.49
N GLU A 64 -13.45 24.25 -1.16
CA GLU A 64 -12.34 23.37 -1.58
C GLU A 64 -11.50 23.94 -2.75
N GLU A 65 -11.96 25.00 -3.42
CA GLU A 65 -11.41 25.43 -4.71
C GLU A 65 -10.17 26.35 -4.62
N GLY A 66 -9.69 26.69 -3.42
CA GLY A 66 -8.83 27.86 -3.24
C GLY A 66 -7.38 27.67 -2.81
N THR A 67 -6.97 26.57 -2.17
CA THR A 67 -5.72 26.60 -1.37
C THR A 67 -4.70 25.52 -1.68
N ASN A 68 -3.47 26.00 -1.93
CA ASN A 68 -2.25 25.20 -2.07
C ASN A 68 -1.69 24.74 -0.69
N GLY A 69 -2.53 24.22 0.20
CA GLY A 69 -2.09 23.58 1.44
C GLY A 69 -3.01 23.76 2.65
N PRO A 70 -2.90 22.89 3.68
CA PRO A 70 -3.58 23.03 4.95
C PRO A 70 -3.05 24.26 5.73
N TRP A 71 -3.94 25.13 6.21
CA TRP A 71 -3.55 26.21 7.13
C TRP A 71 -3.21 25.61 8.49
N HIS A 72 -2.04 25.96 9.03
CA HIS A 72 -1.57 25.37 10.27
C HIS A 72 -1.77 26.29 11.47
N THR A 73 -2.02 27.57 11.24
CA THR A 73 -2.15 28.59 12.27
C THR A 73 -3.32 29.54 12.01
N CYS A 74 -3.83 30.20 13.06
CA CYS A 74 -4.81 31.29 12.92
C CYS A 74 -4.25 32.48 12.13
N ASP A 75 -2.92 32.65 12.13
CA ASP A 75 -2.23 33.69 11.36
C ASP A 75 -2.26 33.41 9.85
N ASP A 76 -2.13 32.13 9.46
CA ASP A 76 -2.30 31.73 8.05
C ASP A 76 -3.73 32.04 7.56
N LEU A 77 -4.71 31.81 8.43
CA LEU A 77 -6.12 32.07 8.16
C LEU A 77 -6.43 33.57 8.06
N ALA A 78 -5.87 34.39 8.96
CA ALA A 78 -5.92 35.85 8.87
C ALA A 78 -5.27 36.33 7.57
N ALA A 79 -4.08 35.78 7.28
CA ALA A 79 -3.36 35.81 6.01
C ALA A 79 -4.27 35.78 4.78
N GLU A 80 -5.04 34.70 4.73
CA GLU A 80 -5.91 34.38 3.61
C GLU A 80 -7.17 35.26 3.57
N ILE A 81 -7.78 35.56 4.72
CA ILE A 81 -8.94 36.46 4.78
C ILE A 81 -8.56 37.87 4.31
N ASP A 82 -7.41 38.39 4.75
CA ASP A 82 -6.86 39.67 4.30
C ASP A 82 -6.56 39.65 2.79
N ARG A 83 -6.06 38.52 2.26
CA ARG A 83 -5.85 38.32 0.83
C ARG A 83 -7.16 38.35 0.04
N GLN A 84 -8.19 37.64 0.50
CA GLN A 84 -9.52 37.64 -0.12
C GLN A 84 -10.16 39.03 -0.10
N GLN A 85 -9.97 39.77 1.00
CA GLN A 85 -10.36 41.18 1.10
C GLN A 85 -9.67 42.05 0.06
N ALA A 86 -8.36 41.85 -0.10
CA ALA A 86 -7.57 42.63 -1.04
C ALA A 86 -7.93 42.31 -2.50
N ILE A 87 -8.40 41.09 -2.81
CA ILE A 87 -8.80 40.65 -4.15
C ILE A 87 -10.23 41.07 -4.52
N THR A 88 -11.12 41.22 -3.54
CA THR A 88 -12.52 41.65 -3.77
C THR A 88 -12.68 42.88 -4.68
N PRO A 89 -11.96 44.02 -4.48
CA PRO A 89 -12.07 45.18 -5.36
C PRO A 89 -11.60 44.90 -6.80
N ILE A 90 -10.73 43.89 -6.98
CA ILE A 90 -10.22 43.48 -8.29
C ILE A 90 -11.28 42.71 -9.06
N HIS A 91 -11.97 41.78 -8.41
CA HIS A 91 -13.12 41.08 -9.02
C HIS A 91 -14.21 42.08 -9.44
N GLN A 92 -14.53 43.04 -8.58
CA GLN A 92 -15.47 44.11 -8.93
C GLN A 92 -14.96 44.95 -10.11
N LEU A 93 -13.66 45.24 -10.18
CA LEU A 93 -13.06 45.96 -11.30
C LEU A 93 -13.15 45.16 -12.61
N ILE A 94 -12.84 43.86 -12.58
CA ILE A 94 -12.96 42.96 -13.73
C ILE A 94 -14.40 42.93 -14.25
N GLU A 95 -15.37 42.73 -13.36
CA GLU A 95 -16.79 42.74 -13.72
C GLU A 95 -17.19 44.07 -14.39
N ARG A 96 -16.71 45.19 -13.85
CA ARG A 96 -16.97 46.53 -14.42
C ARG A 96 -16.32 46.71 -15.79
N ILE A 97 -15.11 46.22 -15.99
CA ILE A 97 -14.45 46.23 -17.30
C ILE A 97 -15.26 45.42 -18.32
N LEU A 98 -15.74 44.23 -17.94
CA LEU A 98 -16.57 43.38 -18.81
C LEU A 98 -17.94 43.98 -19.14
N LEU A 99 -18.39 44.98 -18.38
CA LEU A 99 -19.63 45.73 -18.63
C LEU A 99 -19.44 46.92 -19.60
N ILE A 100 -18.21 47.30 -19.93
CA ILE A 100 -17.93 48.38 -20.89
C ILE A 100 -18.29 47.91 -22.30
N GLN A 101 -18.97 48.76 -23.08
CA GLN A 101 -19.34 48.49 -24.47
C GLN A 101 -18.99 49.67 -25.36
N GLY A 102 -18.55 49.38 -26.59
CA GLY A 102 -18.36 50.38 -27.63
C GLY A 102 -19.68 50.75 -28.29
N ILE A 103 -19.88 52.04 -28.57
CA ILE A 103 -21.07 52.53 -29.30
C ILE A 103 -20.98 52.21 -30.80
N ASP A 104 -19.76 52.16 -31.33
CA ASP A 104 -19.49 51.86 -32.74
C ASP A 104 -18.51 50.68 -32.88
N GLU A 105 -18.42 50.11 -34.08
CA GLU A 105 -17.57 48.95 -34.37
C GLU A 105 -16.09 49.23 -34.09
N ALA A 106 -15.63 50.46 -34.32
CA ALA A 106 -14.25 50.88 -34.07
C ALA A 106 -13.91 50.89 -32.56
N SER A 107 -14.82 51.40 -31.72
CA SER A 107 -14.66 51.38 -30.27
C SER A 107 -14.86 50.00 -29.67
N GLN A 108 -15.74 49.18 -30.25
CA GLN A 108 -15.90 47.77 -29.86
C GLN A 108 -14.63 46.96 -30.15
N SER A 109 -14.02 47.16 -31.32
CA SER A 109 -12.73 46.54 -31.66
C SER A 109 -11.60 47.01 -30.75
N ALA A 110 -11.63 48.27 -30.27
CA ALA A 110 -10.60 48.80 -29.37
C ALA A 110 -10.64 48.15 -27.98
N ILE A 111 -11.82 47.78 -27.46
CA ILE A 111 -11.98 47.15 -26.13
C ILE A 111 -11.97 45.61 -26.16
N ALA A 112 -12.01 44.99 -27.34
CA ALA A 112 -12.06 43.52 -27.46
C ALA A 112 -10.86 42.84 -26.79
N ALA A 113 -9.64 43.35 -27.04
CA ALA A 113 -8.43 42.83 -26.41
C ALA A 113 -8.47 42.96 -24.87
N LEU A 114 -9.02 44.06 -24.36
CA LEU A 114 -9.18 44.32 -22.93
C LEU A 114 -10.18 43.34 -22.29
N HIS A 115 -11.28 43.02 -22.98
CA HIS A 115 -12.24 42.03 -22.50
C HIS A 115 -11.66 40.61 -22.47
N ASP A 116 -10.87 40.25 -23.48
CA ASP A 116 -10.23 38.94 -23.51
C ASP A 116 -9.19 38.81 -22.39
N GLU A 117 -8.43 39.87 -22.11
CA GLU A 117 -7.54 39.94 -20.95
C GLU A 117 -8.33 39.84 -19.64
N ALA A 118 -9.40 40.61 -19.47
CA ALA A 118 -10.25 40.57 -18.27
C ALA A 118 -10.89 39.19 -18.04
N ARG A 119 -11.28 38.46 -19.10
CA ARG A 119 -11.80 37.08 -19.01
C ARG A 119 -10.72 36.07 -18.66
N GLN A 120 -9.52 36.20 -19.23
CA GLN A 120 -8.38 35.34 -18.89
C GLN A 120 -8.03 35.51 -17.41
N VAL A 121 -8.04 36.74 -16.92
CA VAL A 121 -7.76 37.04 -15.52
C VAL A 121 -8.90 36.61 -14.59
N ALA A 122 -10.16 36.71 -15.03
CA ALA A 122 -11.31 36.18 -14.28
C ALA A 122 -11.28 34.64 -14.15
N ALA A 123 -10.71 33.94 -15.13
CA ALA A 123 -10.58 32.49 -15.14
C ALA A 123 -9.29 31.98 -14.49
N ALA A 124 -8.33 32.87 -14.21
CA ALA A 124 -7.08 32.52 -13.57
C ALA A 124 -7.26 32.33 -12.05
N PRO A 125 -6.52 31.40 -11.41
CA PRO A 125 -6.53 31.27 -9.96
C PRO A 125 -6.08 32.58 -9.30
N THR A 126 -6.57 32.83 -8.08
CA THR A 126 -6.31 34.06 -7.30
C THR A 126 -4.83 34.37 -7.06
N SER A 127 -3.93 33.39 -7.27
CA SER A 127 -2.47 33.57 -7.25
C SER A 127 -1.90 34.36 -8.44
N PHE A 128 -2.71 34.71 -9.44
CA PHE A 128 -2.27 35.45 -10.62
C PHE A 128 -1.96 36.92 -10.34
N TRP A 129 -2.56 37.51 -9.30
CA TRP A 129 -2.37 38.91 -8.95
C TRP A 129 -1.17 39.10 -8.02
N THR A 130 -0.21 39.91 -8.46
CA THR A 130 0.93 40.31 -7.62
C THR A 130 0.49 41.35 -6.57
N PRO A 131 1.14 41.39 -5.38
CA PRO A 131 0.84 42.41 -4.37
C PRO A 131 0.91 43.85 -4.90
N GLU A 132 1.83 44.12 -5.83
CA GLU A 132 1.97 45.43 -6.49
C GLU A 132 0.73 45.78 -7.35
N GLN A 133 0.18 44.81 -8.09
CA GLN A 133 -1.04 45.03 -8.87
C GLN A 133 -2.24 45.28 -7.97
N ILE A 134 -2.37 44.52 -6.87
CA ILE A 134 -3.42 44.70 -5.87
C ILE A 134 -3.35 46.13 -5.29
N GLN A 135 -2.16 46.57 -4.88
CA GLN A 135 -1.94 47.91 -4.37
C GLN A 135 -2.21 48.99 -5.44
N SER A 136 -1.87 48.73 -6.70
CA SER A 136 -2.16 49.66 -7.81
C SER A 136 -3.67 49.83 -8.06
N VAL A 137 -4.47 48.78 -7.86
CA VAL A 137 -5.93 48.84 -7.96
C VAL A 137 -6.49 49.64 -6.78
N GLN A 138 -6.02 49.36 -5.56
CA GLN A 138 -6.45 50.07 -4.34
C GLN A 138 -6.11 51.57 -4.36
N THR A 139 -4.95 51.94 -4.89
CA THR A 139 -4.50 53.34 -5.00
C THR A 139 -5.08 54.07 -6.22
N GLY A 140 -5.91 53.40 -7.03
CA GLY A 140 -6.49 53.98 -8.26
C GLY A 140 -5.48 54.20 -9.40
N GLN A 141 -4.28 53.61 -9.31
CA GLN A 141 -3.23 53.76 -10.31
C GLN A 141 -3.30 52.72 -11.42
N HIS A 142 -4.04 51.61 -11.22
CA HIS A 142 -4.18 50.55 -12.21
C HIS A 142 -4.85 51.08 -13.51
N PRO A 143 -4.37 50.66 -14.69
CA PRO A 143 -4.92 51.10 -15.98
C PRO A 143 -6.44 50.88 -16.13
N TRP A 144 -6.93 49.74 -15.65
CA TRP A 144 -8.36 49.42 -15.70
C TRP A 144 -9.20 50.33 -14.79
N MET A 145 -8.67 50.68 -13.61
CA MET A 145 -9.35 51.61 -12.71
C MET A 145 -9.35 53.03 -13.29
N THR A 146 -8.23 53.44 -13.90
CA THR A 146 -8.12 54.72 -14.62
C THR A 146 -9.17 54.83 -15.73
N LEU A 147 -9.38 53.75 -16.50
CA LEU A 147 -10.43 53.71 -17.53
C LEU A 147 -11.83 53.85 -16.92
N VAL A 148 -12.12 53.09 -15.86
CA VAL A 148 -13.43 53.11 -15.19
C VAL A 148 -13.72 54.49 -14.60
N THR A 149 -12.78 55.09 -13.88
CA THR A 149 -12.92 56.47 -13.34
C THR A 149 -13.12 57.49 -14.45
N LEU A 150 -12.41 57.38 -15.57
CA LEU A 150 -12.59 58.29 -16.71
C LEU A 150 -13.99 58.16 -17.34
N LEU A 151 -14.59 56.97 -17.32
CA LEU A 151 -15.93 56.74 -17.88
C LEU A 151 -17.06 57.17 -16.94
N GLU A 152 -16.87 57.10 -15.62
CA GLU A 152 -17.87 57.50 -14.64
C GLU A 152 -17.80 58.99 -14.30
N ASP A 153 -16.61 59.46 -13.97
CA ASP A 153 -16.37 60.80 -13.44
C ASP A 153 -15.81 61.75 -14.50
N GLY A 154 -15.66 61.30 -15.75
CA GLY A 154 -15.09 62.09 -16.84
C GLY A 154 -15.73 63.47 -17.03
N ALA A 155 -17.01 63.63 -16.67
CA ALA A 155 -17.73 64.91 -16.76
C ALA A 155 -17.57 65.81 -15.52
N THR A 156 -17.12 65.27 -14.39
CA THR A 156 -16.98 65.98 -13.10
C THR A 156 -15.52 66.31 -12.76
N LEU A 157 -14.57 65.63 -13.41
CA LEU A 157 -13.14 65.89 -13.28
C LEU A 157 -12.73 67.25 -13.86
N ASP A 158 -11.77 67.92 -13.24
CA ASP A 158 -11.15 69.12 -13.81
C ASP A 158 -10.22 68.76 -14.98
N ASP A 159 -9.92 69.76 -15.83
CA ASP A 159 -9.12 69.56 -17.04
C ASP A 159 -7.73 68.97 -16.74
N THR A 160 -7.15 69.27 -15.57
CA THR A 160 -5.82 68.78 -15.19
C THR A 160 -5.82 67.31 -14.78
N ALA A 161 -6.80 66.88 -13.99
CA ALA A 161 -7.00 65.50 -13.59
C ALA A 161 -7.44 64.65 -14.78
N TRP A 162 -8.34 65.16 -15.61
CA TRP A 162 -8.79 64.50 -16.83
C TRP A 162 -7.64 64.26 -17.80
N THR A 163 -6.81 65.27 -18.07
CA THR A 163 -5.65 65.13 -18.97
C THR A 163 -4.60 64.16 -18.42
N ALA A 164 -4.35 64.17 -17.10
CA ALA A 164 -3.45 63.22 -16.46
C ALA A 164 -3.94 61.77 -16.58
N LEU A 165 -5.23 61.51 -16.31
CA LEU A 165 -5.83 60.18 -16.44
C LEU A 165 -5.84 59.71 -17.91
N ASN A 166 -6.19 60.59 -18.85
CA ASN A 166 -6.21 60.24 -20.26
C ASN A 166 -4.81 59.94 -20.82
N THR A 167 -3.79 60.69 -20.40
CA THR A 167 -2.39 60.43 -20.79
C THR A 167 -1.89 59.09 -20.24
N ARG A 168 -2.25 58.77 -19.00
CA ARG A 168 -1.93 57.48 -18.38
C ARG A 168 -2.66 56.32 -19.05
N LEU A 169 -3.90 56.53 -19.47
CA LEU A 169 -4.68 55.55 -20.22
C LEU A 169 -4.08 55.28 -21.61
N GLU A 170 -3.63 56.33 -22.31
CA GLU A 170 -2.98 56.21 -23.62
C GLU A 170 -1.67 55.43 -23.54
N SER A 171 -0.86 55.63 -22.49
CA SER A 171 0.41 54.92 -22.33
C SER A 171 0.25 53.45 -21.92
N SER A 172 -0.85 53.10 -21.24
CA SER A 172 -1.07 51.75 -20.69
C SER A 172 -1.95 50.86 -21.57
N LEU A 173 -3.16 51.32 -21.93
CA LEU A 173 -4.13 50.55 -22.72
C LEU A 173 -4.13 50.93 -24.22
N GLY A 174 -3.25 51.87 -24.60
CA GLY A 174 -3.08 52.31 -25.96
C GLY A 174 -4.02 53.43 -26.39
N ARG A 175 -3.59 54.15 -27.43
CA ARG A 175 -4.25 55.35 -27.96
C ARG A 175 -5.69 55.10 -28.43
N ALA A 176 -5.99 53.92 -28.96
CA ALA A 176 -7.33 53.61 -29.48
C ALA A 176 -8.39 53.61 -28.37
N VAL A 177 -8.09 52.98 -27.22
CA VAL A 177 -8.98 52.93 -26.05
C VAL A 177 -9.11 54.32 -25.41
N SER A 178 -8.00 55.04 -25.23
CA SER A 178 -8.00 56.40 -24.70
C SER A 178 -8.85 57.36 -25.55
N VAL A 179 -8.69 57.36 -26.87
CA VAL A 179 -9.47 58.22 -27.77
C VAL A 179 -10.96 57.84 -27.77
N ALA A 180 -11.28 56.55 -27.66
CA ALA A 180 -12.66 56.08 -27.58
C ALA A 180 -13.33 56.52 -26.25
N ALA A 181 -12.63 56.39 -25.12
CA ALA A 181 -13.09 56.85 -23.82
C ALA A 181 -13.28 58.38 -23.80
N ALA A 182 -12.27 59.14 -24.25
CA ALA A 182 -12.32 60.60 -24.29
C ALA A 182 -13.43 61.18 -25.18
N ARG A 183 -13.82 60.46 -26.24
CA ARG A 183 -14.93 60.84 -27.12
C ARG A 183 -16.30 60.39 -26.62
N GLY A 184 -16.37 59.76 -25.44
CA GLY A 184 -17.62 59.19 -24.91
C GLY A 184 -18.19 58.05 -25.76
N ARG A 185 -17.33 57.35 -26.53
CA ARG A 185 -17.72 56.21 -27.38
C ARG A 185 -17.72 54.88 -26.64
N LEU A 186 -17.23 54.86 -25.41
CA LEU A 186 -17.34 53.74 -24.49
C LEU A 186 -18.39 54.07 -23.43
N LYS A 187 -19.28 53.14 -23.14
CA LYS A 187 -20.32 53.28 -22.11
C LYS A 187 -20.47 51.98 -21.35
N PHE A 188 -20.82 52.08 -20.07
CA PHE A 188 -21.31 50.91 -19.35
C PHE A 188 -22.64 50.47 -19.93
N ARG A 189 -22.82 49.16 -20.12
CA ARG A 189 -24.09 48.56 -20.54
C ARG A 189 -25.19 48.99 -19.56
N GLU A 190 -26.28 49.60 -20.05
CA GLU A 190 -27.35 50.22 -19.24
C GLU A 190 -28.09 49.27 -18.27
N ALA A 191 -27.76 47.98 -18.25
CA ALA A 191 -28.37 46.99 -17.38
C ALA A 191 -28.11 47.21 -15.87
N ILE A 192 -27.24 48.15 -15.47
CA ILE A 192 -26.87 48.36 -14.06
C ILE A 192 -26.76 49.84 -13.66
N LYS A 193 -27.70 50.69 -14.07
CA LYS A 193 -27.83 52.03 -13.46
C LYS A 193 -28.51 52.02 -12.08
N SER A 194 -28.97 50.86 -11.61
CA SER A 194 -29.66 50.67 -10.33
C SER A 194 -28.79 50.13 -9.20
N ILE A 195 -27.49 49.92 -9.40
CA ILE A 195 -26.54 49.62 -8.31
C ILE A 195 -25.69 50.87 -8.06
N HIS A 196 -26.33 51.93 -7.58
CA HIS A 196 -25.62 53.03 -6.93
C HIS A 196 -25.51 52.71 -5.44
N LEU A 197 -24.27 52.74 -4.92
CA LEU A 197 -23.94 52.71 -3.51
C LEU A 197 -24.54 53.93 -2.79
N ALA A 198 -25.73 53.77 -2.19
CA ALA A 198 -26.22 54.56 -1.06
C ALA A 198 -27.55 53.95 -0.57
N ASP A 199 -27.44 52.88 0.22
CA ASP A 199 -28.29 52.55 1.37
C ASP A 199 -28.12 51.06 1.69
N THR A 200 -27.36 50.79 2.76
CA THR A 200 -27.34 49.53 3.47
C THR A 200 -28.70 49.29 4.13
N SER A 201 -29.69 48.85 3.35
CA SER A 201 -30.83 48.06 3.84
C SER A 201 -31.60 47.44 2.67
N PHE A 202 -31.26 46.19 2.32
CA PHE A 202 -32.16 45.32 1.58
C PHE A 202 -32.88 44.38 2.56
N PRO A 203 -34.16 44.05 2.33
CA PRO A 203 -35.00 43.38 3.30
C PRO A 203 -34.69 41.88 3.39
N THR A 204 -34.56 41.42 4.62
CA THR A 204 -34.49 40.02 5.05
C THR A 204 -35.74 39.27 4.63
N ILE A 205 -35.72 38.58 3.49
CA ILE A 205 -36.69 37.54 3.16
C ILE A 205 -35.94 36.39 2.49
N LEU A 206 -35.09 35.70 3.26
CA LEU A 206 -34.67 34.30 3.03
C LEU A 206 -33.76 33.72 4.14
N ASN A 207 -33.69 34.35 5.33
CA ASN A 207 -32.83 33.87 6.43
C ASN A 207 -33.54 33.58 7.77
N ASP A 208 -34.86 33.67 7.84
CA ASP A 208 -35.60 33.49 9.10
C ASP A 208 -35.74 32.03 9.58
N SER A 209 -35.28 31.03 8.81
CA SER A 209 -35.33 29.62 9.24
C SER A 209 -34.07 29.14 10.00
N LEU A 210 -32.95 29.88 9.92
CA LEU A 210 -31.69 29.47 10.57
C LEU A 210 -31.33 30.31 11.83
N ILE A 211 -31.90 31.50 11.98
CA ILE A 211 -31.58 32.41 13.10
C ILE A 211 -32.52 32.21 14.31
N SER A 212 -33.68 31.57 14.15
CA SER A 212 -34.65 31.36 15.24
C SER A 212 -34.31 30.20 16.19
N ALA A 213 -33.26 29.41 15.92
CA ALA A 213 -32.86 28.29 16.79
C ALA A 213 -31.83 28.65 17.87
N TRP A 214 -31.26 29.87 17.88
CA TRP A 214 -30.03 30.16 18.66
C TRP A 214 -30.13 31.33 19.66
N THR A 215 -31.33 31.76 20.05
CA THR A 215 -31.51 32.75 21.13
C THR A 215 -32.43 32.24 22.24
N THR A 216 -31.85 31.51 23.20
CA THR A 216 -32.37 31.47 24.57
C THR A 216 -31.40 32.20 25.49
N GLN A 217 -31.86 33.35 25.97
CA GLN A 217 -31.19 34.18 26.97
C GLN A 217 -31.11 33.48 28.31
N THR A 218 -29.93 33.46 28.92
CA THR A 218 -29.77 33.61 30.37
C THR A 218 -29.05 34.94 30.61
N THR A 219 -29.80 35.96 31.01
CA THR A 219 -29.26 37.19 31.58
C THR A 219 -28.67 36.91 32.97
N PRO A 220 -27.51 37.47 33.33
CA PRO A 220 -26.97 37.39 34.68
C PRO A 220 -27.64 38.45 35.59
N PRO A 221 -27.86 38.19 36.89
CA PRO A 221 -28.22 39.24 37.83
C PRO A 221 -26.99 40.07 38.22
N SER A 222 -27.23 41.36 38.43
CA SER A 222 -26.25 42.38 38.81
C SER A 222 -25.72 42.20 40.23
N SER A 223 -24.43 42.52 40.39
CA SER A 223 -23.67 42.60 41.63
C SER A 223 -24.04 43.85 42.45
N ASP A 224 -25.16 43.83 43.15
CA ASP A 224 -25.44 44.75 44.26
C ASP A 224 -26.47 44.11 45.22
N GLU A 225 -26.01 43.20 46.09
CA GLU A 225 -26.67 42.90 47.38
C GLU A 225 -25.72 42.09 48.26
N LEU A 226 -24.74 42.79 48.85
CA LEU A 226 -24.04 42.34 50.04
C LEU A 226 -24.96 42.47 51.27
N ALA A 227 -24.86 41.45 52.13
CA ALA A 227 -25.29 41.38 53.53
C ALA A 227 -26.74 40.98 53.81
N LEU A 228 -26.93 39.81 54.45
CA LEU A 228 -27.28 39.69 55.88
C LEU A 228 -27.65 38.22 56.25
N ILE A 229 -27.12 37.77 57.40
CA ILE A 229 -27.67 36.76 58.35
C ILE A 229 -27.50 35.28 57.94
N GLU A 230 -26.56 34.52 58.52
CA GLU A 230 -26.56 33.85 59.86
C GLU A 230 -27.54 32.65 60.02
N ASP A 231 -26.90 31.48 60.17
CA ASP A 231 -27.18 30.37 61.09
C ASP A 231 -28.43 29.44 61.02
N HIS A 232 -28.09 28.15 61.17
CA HIS A 232 -28.82 27.05 61.85
C HIS A 232 -29.70 25.99 61.10
N VAL A 233 -29.18 24.75 61.11
CA VAL A 233 -29.76 23.49 61.66
C VAL A 233 -30.73 22.58 60.83
N ALA A 234 -30.29 21.30 60.71
CA ALA A 234 -31.02 19.99 60.64
C ALA A 234 -31.79 19.47 59.38
N VAL A 235 -31.17 18.50 58.67
CA VAL A 235 -31.55 17.04 58.48
C VAL A 235 -33.04 16.61 58.65
N PRO A 236 -33.65 15.58 57.96
CA PRO A 236 -33.38 14.87 56.66
C PRO A 236 -34.62 14.50 55.76
N PHE A 237 -34.33 14.03 54.51
CA PHE A 237 -35.04 13.04 53.61
C PHE A 237 -36.51 13.25 53.14
N PRO A 238 -37.02 12.54 52.09
CA PRO A 238 -36.45 12.04 50.82
C PRO A 238 -37.27 12.50 49.57
N ALA A 239 -36.73 12.37 48.35
CA ALA A 239 -37.51 12.45 47.10
C ALA A 239 -36.99 11.43 46.07
N PRO A 240 -37.84 10.97 45.13
CA PRO A 240 -37.77 9.64 44.54
C PRO A 240 -36.88 9.52 43.31
N GLU A 241 -36.40 8.29 43.14
CA GLU A 241 -35.62 7.78 42.03
C GLU A 241 -36.47 7.73 40.75
N VAL A 242 -36.12 8.54 39.75
CA VAL A 242 -36.60 8.41 38.37
C VAL A 242 -35.39 8.12 37.50
N GLN A 243 -35.40 6.93 36.89
CA GLN A 243 -34.40 6.43 35.96
C GLN A 243 -34.47 7.19 34.63
N LEU A 244 -33.32 7.67 34.16
CA LEU A 244 -33.09 8.08 32.76
C LEU A 244 -32.17 7.04 32.10
N PRO A 245 -32.36 6.76 30.79
CA PRO A 245 -31.66 5.71 30.07
C PRO A 245 -30.22 6.13 29.71
N SER A 246 -29.28 5.20 29.85
CA SER A 246 -27.89 5.31 29.42
C SER A 246 -27.77 5.32 27.89
N LEU A 247 -27.15 6.37 27.34
CA LEU A 247 -26.65 6.45 25.96
C LEU A 247 -25.23 5.86 25.87
N PRO A 248 -24.81 5.34 24.70
CA PRO A 248 -23.57 4.57 24.56
C PRO A 248 -22.34 5.48 24.35
N ASP A 249 -21.31 5.25 25.17
CA ASP A 249 -19.94 5.72 24.95
C ASP A 249 -19.27 4.92 23.83
N ASN A 250 -18.79 5.62 22.79
CA ASN A 250 -17.56 5.33 22.01
C ASN A 250 -17.60 6.02 20.62
N ALA A 251 -17.40 7.34 20.58
CA ALA A 251 -17.05 8.06 19.35
C ALA A 251 -15.93 9.10 19.54
N SER A 252 -15.54 9.40 20.78
CA SER A 252 -14.73 10.57 21.15
C SER A 252 -13.22 10.33 21.26
N VAL A 253 -12.72 9.12 21.00
CA VAL A 253 -11.28 8.80 21.16
C VAL A 253 -10.48 8.94 19.85
N ARG A 254 -11.14 8.89 18.68
CA ARG A 254 -10.46 8.98 17.36
C ARG A 254 -10.11 10.41 16.93
N THR A 255 -10.73 11.42 17.55
CA THR A 255 -10.55 12.84 17.18
C THR A 255 -9.35 13.48 17.87
N PHE A 256 -8.87 12.91 18.99
CA PHE A 256 -7.79 13.47 19.82
C PHE A 256 -6.39 13.36 19.19
N GLU A 257 -6.16 12.39 18.29
CA GLU A 257 -4.84 12.10 17.71
C GLU A 257 -4.33 13.18 16.73
N ARG A 258 -5.21 14.03 16.18
CA ARG A 258 -4.83 15.06 15.20
C ARG A 258 -4.35 16.38 15.84
N SER A 259 -4.66 16.64 17.11
CA SER A 259 -4.54 17.99 17.70
C SER A 259 -3.22 18.26 18.44
N VAL A 260 -2.41 17.24 18.76
CA VAL A 260 -1.21 17.41 19.63
C VAL A 260 0.06 17.84 18.86
N ILE A 261 0.05 17.82 17.53
CA ILE A 261 1.25 18.09 16.69
C ILE A 261 1.52 19.59 16.49
N ALA A 262 0.55 20.49 16.68
CA ALA A 262 0.69 21.91 16.36
C ALA A 262 1.34 22.77 17.47
N LEU A 263 1.34 22.34 18.73
CA LEU A 263 1.64 23.23 19.88
C LEU A 263 3.09 23.22 20.39
N ARG A 264 4.01 22.42 19.82
CA ARG A 264 5.39 22.29 20.35
C ARG A 264 6.51 22.85 19.47
N ALA A 265 6.18 23.38 18.28
CA ALA A 265 7.18 23.94 17.36
C ALA A 265 7.56 25.41 17.66
N THR A 266 6.81 26.10 18.54
CA THR A 266 6.98 27.54 18.78
C THR A 266 7.89 27.91 19.95
N ASP A 267 8.31 26.98 20.80
CA ASP A 267 8.93 27.32 22.11
C ASP A 267 10.44 27.02 22.25
N GLN A 268 11.16 26.67 21.18
CA GLN A 268 12.61 26.40 21.24
C GLN A 268 13.52 27.36 20.47
N LEU A 269 13.02 28.53 20.03
CA LEU A 269 13.84 29.53 19.33
C LEU A 269 13.99 30.89 20.03
N ALA A 270 13.57 31.02 21.29
CA ALA A 270 13.72 32.26 22.04
C ALA A 270 14.32 32.07 23.44
N SER A 271 15.61 31.71 23.52
CA SER A 271 16.51 32.23 24.57
C SER A 271 17.96 31.80 24.33
N THR A 272 18.79 32.74 23.90
CA THR A 272 20.15 32.95 24.44
C THR A 272 20.73 34.26 23.87
N ASP A 273 20.74 35.26 24.74
CA ASP A 273 21.77 36.26 25.02
C ASP A 273 22.35 37.15 23.90
N LEU A 274 21.85 38.39 23.92
CA LEU A 274 22.57 39.63 23.63
C LEU A 274 23.56 39.92 24.78
N ASP A 275 24.86 39.97 24.48
CA ASP A 275 25.78 41.03 24.90
C ASP A 275 27.22 40.68 24.46
N ASN A 276 27.71 41.30 23.37
CA ASN A 276 28.94 42.09 23.38
C ASN A 276 29.40 42.55 21.98
N LEU A 277 29.68 43.85 21.91
CA LEU A 277 30.67 44.56 21.08
C LEU A 277 30.37 44.81 19.59
N SER A 278 29.61 45.90 19.38
CA SER A 278 29.99 47.10 18.59
C SER A 278 31.19 47.01 17.63
N GLY A 279 30.97 47.35 16.36
CA GLY A 279 32.05 47.80 15.47
C GLY A 279 31.73 47.89 13.97
N GLU A 280 31.27 49.08 13.57
CA GLU A 280 31.49 49.72 12.26
C GLU A 280 30.66 49.34 11.01
N ILE A 281 30.39 50.41 10.27
CA ILE A 281 29.38 50.67 9.24
C ILE A 281 30.17 51.02 7.96
N LEU A 282 29.75 50.53 6.79
CA LEU A 282 29.40 51.31 5.58
C LEU A 282 29.50 50.52 4.25
N ASP A 283 28.44 50.73 3.45
CA ASP A 283 28.34 50.83 1.99
C ASP A 283 28.32 49.59 1.06
N HIS A 284 27.09 49.17 0.72
CA HIS A 284 26.41 49.33 -0.59
C HIS A 284 27.05 48.84 -1.94
N PRO A 285 26.23 48.61 -3.00
CA PRO A 285 26.08 47.30 -3.63
C PRO A 285 26.45 47.26 -5.13
N THR A 286 26.49 46.08 -5.77
CA THR A 286 26.05 45.93 -7.17
C THR A 286 25.87 44.47 -7.61
N LEU A 287 24.70 44.20 -8.18
CA LEU A 287 24.35 43.03 -8.99
C LEU A 287 25.06 43.06 -10.35
N ALA A 288 25.49 41.90 -10.86
CA ALA A 288 25.31 41.54 -12.28
C ALA A 288 25.62 40.06 -12.56
N PHE A 289 24.64 39.43 -13.21
CA PHE A 289 24.67 38.15 -13.90
C PHE A 289 25.82 38.00 -14.91
N VAL A 290 26.54 36.87 -14.89
CA VAL A 290 27.11 36.20 -16.08
C VAL A 290 27.15 34.67 -15.84
N ARG A 291 26.36 33.92 -16.62
CA ARG A 291 26.64 32.52 -17.01
C ARG A 291 27.48 32.57 -18.32
N PRO A 292 28.05 31.47 -18.84
CA PRO A 292 28.46 30.18 -18.24
C PRO A 292 29.93 29.84 -18.63
N GLU A 293 30.57 28.81 -18.06
CA GLU A 293 31.44 27.94 -18.86
C GLU A 293 31.89 26.67 -18.12
N VAL A 294 31.83 25.59 -18.89
CA VAL A 294 32.28 24.23 -18.62
C VAL A 294 33.81 24.19 -18.62
N ARG A 295 34.44 23.59 -17.60
CA ARG A 295 35.74 22.93 -17.78
C ARG A 295 35.97 21.84 -16.74
N THR A 296 35.98 20.62 -17.27
CA THR A 296 36.62 19.42 -16.74
C THR A 296 38.06 19.68 -16.32
N GLN A 297 38.48 19.19 -15.16
CA GLN A 297 39.84 18.70 -14.98
C GLN A 297 39.92 17.68 -13.83
N GLU A 298 40.28 16.47 -14.24
CA GLU A 298 40.88 15.42 -13.43
C GLU A 298 42.07 15.97 -12.63
N LEU A 299 42.27 15.52 -11.39
CA LEU A 299 43.60 15.28 -10.85
C LEU A 299 43.49 14.27 -9.71
N SER A 300 44.17 13.15 -9.93
CA SER A 300 44.41 12.07 -9.01
C SER A 300 45.64 12.32 -8.13
N THR A 301 45.65 11.63 -7.00
CA THR A 301 46.81 11.03 -6.29
C THR A 301 47.77 11.86 -5.41
N SER A 302 47.79 11.40 -4.15
CA SER A 302 48.95 11.07 -3.30
C SER A 302 49.37 12.09 -2.24
N VAL A 303 49.18 11.77 -0.96
CA VAL A 303 50.06 11.02 -0.01
C VAL A 303 50.83 12.01 0.87
N LEU A 304 50.55 11.97 2.18
CA LEU A 304 51.58 12.00 3.23
C LEU A 304 50.96 11.63 4.59
N ASP A 305 51.59 10.64 5.20
CA ASP A 305 51.55 10.22 6.61
C ASP A 305 51.83 11.43 7.54
N ASP A 306 51.66 11.43 8.86
CA ASP A 306 51.77 10.40 9.89
C ASP A 306 51.34 11.10 11.21
N TRP A 307 51.26 10.35 12.32
CA TRP A 307 51.41 10.72 13.74
C TRP A 307 50.45 9.92 14.62
N SER A 308 50.94 8.75 15.02
CA SER A 308 50.55 7.99 16.21
C SER A 308 51.24 8.52 17.47
N GLU A 309 50.55 8.43 18.62
CA GLU A 309 51.04 8.00 19.95
C GLU A 309 49.93 8.34 20.97
N ASP A 310 49.22 7.34 21.49
CA ASP A 310 49.49 6.59 22.72
C ASP A 310 48.58 7.07 23.87
N LEU A 311 47.83 6.14 24.48
CA LEU A 311 47.69 5.96 25.92
C LEU A 311 46.60 4.91 26.26
N VAL A 312 47.05 3.79 26.80
CA VAL A 312 46.31 2.83 27.64
C VAL A 312 46.72 3.14 29.10
N PRO A 313 45.82 3.08 30.12
CA PRO A 313 45.84 1.89 30.99
C PRO A 313 44.51 1.46 31.65
N LEU A 314 44.32 0.13 31.70
CA LEU A 314 43.94 -0.72 32.84
C LEU A 314 42.77 -0.31 33.77
N ARG A 315 41.72 -1.16 33.82
CA ARG A 315 41.30 -1.90 35.03
C ARG A 315 40.13 -2.87 34.78
N ASN A 316 40.33 -4.12 35.15
CA ASN A 316 39.32 -5.12 35.56
C ASN A 316 39.53 -5.35 37.07
N PRO A 317 38.55 -5.79 37.90
CA PRO A 317 38.17 -7.21 37.86
C PRO A 317 36.74 -7.59 38.37
N ASP A 318 36.47 -8.90 38.24
CA ASP A 318 35.59 -9.77 39.04
C ASP A 318 34.08 -9.86 38.74
N ARG A 319 33.66 -11.00 38.15
CA ARG A 319 32.96 -12.08 38.88
C ARG A 319 32.64 -13.29 37.98
N ASN A 320 33.08 -14.47 38.41
CA ASN A 320 32.58 -15.78 37.98
C ASN A 320 32.72 -16.76 39.17
N PRO A 321 31.79 -17.72 39.35
CA PRO A 321 32.18 -19.08 39.76
C PRO A 321 31.41 -20.15 38.94
N ALA A 322 32.11 -21.08 38.25
CA ALA A 322 32.47 -22.46 38.69
C ALA A 322 31.30 -23.48 38.63
N ALA A 323 31.41 -24.77 38.27
CA ALA A 323 32.43 -25.67 37.70
C ALA A 323 31.80 -27.09 37.49
N ALA A 324 32.35 -27.91 36.57
CA ALA A 324 32.50 -29.40 36.55
C ALA A 324 32.48 -29.93 35.09
N SER A 325 33.56 -30.37 34.41
CA SER A 325 34.56 -31.46 34.58
C SER A 325 34.06 -32.88 34.30
N THR A 326 34.53 -33.51 33.21
CA THR A 326 35.06 -34.91 33.09
C THR A 326 35.51 -35.15 31.63
N LYS A 327 36.83 -35.23 31.35
CA LYS A 327 37.71 -36.41 31.20
C LYS A 327 37.64 -37.15 29.84
N THR A 328 38.73 -36.98 29.06
CA THR A 328 39.23 -37.80 27.94
C THR A 328 39.86 -39.13 28.41
N PRO A 329 40.12 -40.09 27.49
CA PRO A 329 41.53 -40.33 27.12
C PRO A 329 41.81 -40.67 25.63
N LEU A 330 43.11 -40.55 25.31
CA LEU A 330 43.86 -40.75 24.05
C LEU A 330 43.73 -42.12 23.37
N SER A 331 44.07 -42.20 22.06
CA SER A 331 45.07 -43.15 21.52
C SER A 331 45.34 -43.04 19.99
N THR A 332 46.61 -42.74 19.66
CA THR A 332 47.52 -43.24 18.58
C THR A 332 47.39 -42.90 17.07
N ILE A 333 48.57 -42.50 16.54
CA ILE A 333 49.07 -42.33 15.16
C ILE A 333 49.90 -43.60 14.80
N PRO A 334 50.00 -44.06 13.53
CA PRO A 334 51.15 -43.75 12.60
C PRO A 334 50.73 -43.76 11.10
N ASP A 335 51.47 -43.44 10.03
CA ASP A 335 52.70 -42.69 9.69
C ASP A 335 52.80 -42.67 8.14
N SER A 336 53.36 -41.60 7.56
CA SER A 336 54.18 -41.54 6.30
C SER A 336 53.50 -41.87 4.94
N VAL A 337 53.80 -41.24 3.79
CA VAL A 337 55.11 -41.01 3.12
C VAL A 337 55.01 -39.88 2.07
N ILE A 338 56.05 -39.03 2.00
CA ILE A 338 56.40 -38.03 0.96
C ILE A 338 57.47 -38.66 0.03
N PRO A 339 57.57 -38.34 -1.29
CA PRO A 339 58.58 -37.36 -1.79
C PRO A 339 58.06 -36.49 -2.96
N SER A 340 58.26 -35.16 -2.99
CA SER A 340 59.47 -34.37 -3.36
C SER A 340 59.83 -34.42 -4.87
N VAL A 341 59.66 -33.33 -5.64
CA VAL A 341 60.63 -32.23 -5.95
C VAL A 341 61.25 -32.37 -7.37
N HIS A 342 61.02 -31.40 -8.26
CA HIS A 342 62.08 -30.54 -8.86
C HIS A 342 61.54 -29.52 -9.90
N GLN A 343 61.88 -28.25 -9.67
CA GLN A 343 61.94 -27.15 -10.64
C GLN A 343 63.21 -27.28 -11.50
N ASN A 344 63.18 -26.78 -12.74
CA ASN A 344 64.34 -26.14 -13.37
C ASN A 344 63.97 -25.23 -14.57
N HIS A 345 64.29 -23.95 -14.39
CA HIS A 345 64.86 -22.93 -15.30
C HIS A 345 64.76 -22.99 -16.85
N ASP A 346 64.21 -21.89 -17.37
CA ASP A 346 64.77 -20.90 -18.31
C ASP A 346 65.20 -21.22 -19.76
N ARG A 347 64.67 -20.33 -20.64
CA ARG A 347 65.33 -19.50 -21.68
C ARG A 347 65.34 -19.91 -23.17
N ILE A 348 64.95 -18.89 -23.97
CA ILE A 348 65.45 -18.45 -25.32
C ILE A 348 64.59 -18.75 -26.57
N SER A 349 63.84 -17.70 -26.96
CA SER A 349 63.91 -16.95 -28.24
C SER A 349 63.22 -17.38 -29.54
N ARG A 350 62.71 -16.31 -30.21
CA ARG A 350 62.54 -16.00 -31.66
C ARG A 350 61.18 -16.33 -32.30
N GLY A 351 60.47 -15.26 -32.70
CA GLY A 351 59.58 -15.25 -33.89
C GLY A 351 60.39 -15.20 -35.20
N PRO A 352 59.83 -14.84 -36.38
CA PRO A 352 58.51 -14.24 -36.63
C PRO A 352 57.74 -14.83 -37.86
N ASP A 353 56.59 -14.22 -38.16
CA ASP A 353 55.89 -14.04 -39.46
C ASP A 353 55.66 -15.24 -40.41
N ASN A 354 54.39 -15.47 -40.76
CA ASN A 354 54.00 -15.45 -42.18
C ASN A 354 52.50 -15.25 -42.42
N ARG A 355 52.20 -14.21 -43.22
CA ARG A 355 50.95 -13.97 -43.94
C ARG A 355 50.92 -14.85 -45.19
N ILE A 356 49.85 -15.60 -45.45
CA ILE A 356 49.38 -15.90 -46.81
C ILE A 356 47.85 -15.93 -46.80
N ALA A 357 47.27 -15.18 -47.74
CA ALA A 357 45.84 -15.05 -48.04
C ALA A 357 45.47 -16.01 -49.22
N PRO A 358 44.22 -16.03 -49.73
CA PRO A 358 43.48 -17.27 -49.99
C PRO A 358 43.42 -17.67 -51.47
N GLU A 359 43.15 -18.94 -51.74
CA GLU A 359 42.71 -19.41 -53.06
C GLU A 359 41.42 -20.25 -52.96
N SER A 360 40.49 -19.86 -53.82
CA SER A 360 39.25 -20.49 -54.23
C SER A 360 39.50 -21.78 -55.01
N ILE A 361 38.46 -22.64 -55.16
CA ILE A 361 38.05 -23.31 -56.43
C ILE A 361 36.98 -24.42 -56.20
N ASN A 362 36.08 -24.53 -57.19
CA ASN A 362 35.07 -25.56 -57.54
C ASN A 362 33.62 -25.33 -57.08
N LYS A 363 32.70 -24.87 -57.96
CA LYS A 363 32.01 -25.56 -59.11
C LYS A 363 31.00 -26.62 -58.60
N SER A 364 29.69 -26.35 -58.60
CA SER A 364 28.73 -26.50 -59.72
C SER A 364 28.70 -27.92 -60.26
N ILE A 365 27.52 -28.59 -60.25
CA ILE A 365 27.04 -29.55 -61.27
C ILE A 365 25.66 -30.19 -60.89
N PHE A 366 24.74 -30.21 -61.88
CA PHE A 366 23.40 -30.82 -62.05
C PHE A 366 22.17 -30.10 -61.41
N ASP A 367 21.31 -29.40 -62.17
CA ASP A 367 20.38 -29.78 -63.30
C ASP A 367 19.14 -30.52 -62.77
N ASP A 368 17.98 -29.84 -62.73
CA ASP A 368 16.89 -29.85 -63.74
C ASP A 368 16.01 -31.11 -63.62
N ASP A 369 14.71 -30.93 -63.34
CA ASP A 369 13.71 -31.12 -64.40
C ASP A 369 12.31 -30.63 -63.97
N ASP A 370 11.65 -30.09 -64.98
CA ASP A 370 10.39 -29.36 -65.02
C ASP A 370 9.15 -30.25 -64.80
N SER A 371 8.04 -29.58 -64.47
CA SER A 371 6.82 -29.51 -65.33
C SER A 371 5.51 -29.58 -64.53
N ASP A 372 4.37 -29.06 -64.97
CA ASP A 372 3.95 -27.86 -65.70
C ASP A 372 2.39 -27.97 -65.78
N TYR A 373 1.68 -26.86 -66.04
CA TYR A 373 0.26 -26.76 -66.47
C TYR A 373 -0.93 -26.85 -65.47
N LEU A 374 -1.40 -25.65 -65.06
CA LEU A 374 -2.71 -24.96 -65.35
C LEU A 374 -4.09 -25.70 -65.13
N PRO A 375 -5.26 -25.03 -65.26
CA PRO A 375 -5.80 -23.85 -64.55
C PRO A 375 -7.32 -23.99 -64.19
N GLY A 376 -7.91 -23.03 -63.47
CA GLY A 376 -9.32 -22.67 -63.72
C GLY A 376 -10.17 -22.24 -62.52
N MET A 377 -10.78 -21.06 -62.65
CA MET A 377 -12.24 -20.80 -62.70
C MET A 377 -12.68 -19.55 -61.90
N LEU A 378 -13.26 -18.61 -62.65
CA LEU A 378 -14.05 -17.46 -62.23
C LEU A 378 -15.52 -17.87 -62.00
N GLY A 379 -16.21 -17.16 -61.10
CA GLY A 379 -17.68 -17.11 -60.96
C GLY A 379 -18.07 -16.83 -59.51
N SER A 380 -18.44 -15.61 -59.10
CA SER A 380 -19.66 -14.82 -59.38
C SER A 380 -20.93 -15.31 -58.63
N THR A 381 -21.67 -14.32 -58.11
CA THR A 381 -23.05 -14.27 -57.57
C THR A 381 -23.35 -14.68 -56.11
N ASP A 382 -23.40 -13.66 -55.22
CA ASP A 382 -24.59 -13.06 -54.57
C ASP A 382 -25.55 -13.93 -53.69
N PRO A 383 -26.53 -13.39 -52.93
CA PRO A 383 -26.42 -12.99 -51.51
C PRO A 383 -27.51 -13.60 -50.58
N ARG A 384 -27.51 -13.19 -49.30
CA ARG A 384 -28.54 -13.32 -48.20
C ARG A 384 -28.33 -14.44 -47.18
N SER A 385 -28.03 -14.07 -45.93
CA SER A 385 -29.01 -14.00 -44.82
C SER A 385 -28.35 -13.65 -43.47
N PRO A 386 -29.13 -13.18 -42.47
CA PRO A 386 -28.66 -12.49 -41.29
C PRO A 386 -28.39 -13.44 -40.13
N GLY A 387 -27.51 -13.07 -39.20
CA GLY A 387 -27.29 -13.85 -37.99
C GLY A 387 -26.37 -13.13 -37.02
N ALA A 388 -26.97 -12.59 -35.97
CA ALA A 388 -26.28 -12.04 -34.81
C ALA A 388 -25.28 -13.06 -34.23
N ALA A 389 -24.04 -12.62 -34.04
CA ALA A 389 -23.08 -13.24 -33.13
C ALA A 389 -22.37 -12.08 -32.43
N ARG A 390 -22.87 -11.67 -31.25
CA ARG A 390 -22.15 -11.78 -29.97
C ARG A 390 -20.64 -11.93 -30.16
N SER A 391 -19.96 -10.80 -30.22
CA SER A 391 -18.53 -10.69 -29.95
C SER A 391 -18.29 -11.09 -28.50
N LEU A 392 -17.83 -12.33 -28.29
CA LEU A 392 -17.18 -12.75 -27.05
C LEU A 392 -15.77 -12.13 -27.07
N GLU A 393 -15.64 -10.95 -26.51
CA GLU A 393 -14.33 -10.37 -26.21
C GLU A 393 -13.77 -11.06 -24.97
N SER A 394 -12.73 -11.85 -25.18
CA SER A 394 -11.95 -12.50 -24.13
C SER A 394 -11.10 -11.45 -23.40
N PHE A 395 -11.57 -10.98 -22.26
CA PHE A 395 -10.75 -10.26 -21.30
C PHE A 395 -9.93 -11.28 -20.49
N GLN A 396 -8.62 -11.13 -20.51
CA GLN A 396 -7.66 -12.07 -19.92
C GLN A 396 -6.97 -11.41 -18.73
N PRO A 397 -7.17 -11.89 -17.50
CA PRO A 397 -6.29 -11.55 -16.38
C PRO A 397 -4.88 -12.13 -16.60
N SER A 398 -3.93 -11.80 -15.73
CA SER A 398 -2.52 -12.21 -15.78
C SER A 398 -2.34 -13.70 -16.14
N ARG A 399 -2.03 -14.00 -17.40
CA ARG A 399 -1.87 -15.36 -17.93
C ARG A 399 -0.79 -16.17 -17.22
N LEU A 400 0.13 -15.56 -16.47
CA LEU A 400 1.18 -16.28 -15.73
C LEU A 400 0.68 -16.73 -14.35
N ALA A 401 -0.05 -15.87 -13.64
CA ALA A 401 -0.78 -16.30 -12.45
C ALA A 401 -1.84 -17.32 -12.86
N GLU A 402 -2.59 -17.05 -13.94
CA GLU A 402 -3.52 -18.00 -14.51
C GLU A 402 -2.80 -19.26 -14.99
N TYR A 403 -1.61 -19.24 -15.60
CA TYR A 403 -0.85 -20.41 -16.05
C TYR A 403 -0.28 -21.23 -14.88
N LEU A 404 0.26 -20.60 -13.84
CA LEU A 404 0.64 -21.28 -12.59
C LEU A 404 -0.61 -21.85 -11.89
N LEU A 405 -1.75 -21.15 -11.97
CA LEU A 405 -3.03 -21.56 -11.39
C LEU A 405 -3.84 -22.54 -12.28
N THR A 406 -3.56 -22.63 -13.59
CA THR A 406 -4.22 -23.50 -14.59
C THR A 406 -3.34 -24.66 -15.05
N GLN A 407 -2.03 -24.65 -14.83
CA GLN A 407 -1.22 -25.88 -14.91
C GLN A 407 -1.55 -26.87 -13.79
N ALA A 408 -2.23 -26.41 -12.72
CA ALA A 408 -2.98 -27.27 -11.80
C ALA A 408 -4.11 -28.09 -12.47
N ARG A 409 -4.36 -27.94 -13.78
CA ARG A 409 -5.27 -28.78 -14.57
C ARG A 409 -4.69 -30.15 -14.94
N PHE A 410 -3.45 -30.47 -14.59
CA PHE A 410 -2.97 -31.86 -14.51
C PHE A 410 -3.24 -32.44 -13.12
N SER A 411 -4.52 -32.43 -12.74
CA SER A 411 -5.05 -33.14 -11.58
C SER A 411 -5.32 -34.59 -11.98
N ASP A 412 -4.26 -35.33 -12.34
CA ASP A 412 -4.37 -36.78 -12.34
C ASP A 412 -4.07 -37.24 -10.90
N PRO A 413 -5.06 -37.77 -10.14
CA PRO A 413 -4.85 -38.30 -8.78
C PRO A 413 -3.91 -39.52 -8.74
N SER A 414 -3.29 -39.88 -9.87
CA SER A 414 -2.26 -40.91 -10.02
C SER A 414 -0.82 -40.36 -10.11
N GLY A 415 -0.65 -39.03 -10.00
CA GLY A 415 0.65 -38.36 -10.08
C GLY A 415 1.65 -38.78 -9.00
N ALA A 416 2.95 -38.61 -9.30
CA ALA A 416 4.04 -38.93 -8.37
C ALA A 416 3.89 -38.19 -7.02
N THR A 417 3.38 -36.96 -7.02
CA THR A 417 3.12 -36.17 -5.80
C THR A 417 2.05 -36.79 -4.91
N ALA A 418 0.94 -37.26 -5.47
CA ALA A 418 -0.12 -37.93 -4.70
C ALA A 418 0.37 -39.24 -4.07
N ASN A 419 1.15 -40.02 -4.82
CA ASN A 419 1.74 -41.28 -4.32
C ASN A 419 2.74 -41.02 -3.19
N LEU A 420 3.64 -40.04 -3.37
CA LEU A 420 4.60 -39.65 -2.33
C LEU A 420 3.90 -39.12 -1.07
N ALA A 421 2.87 -38.28 -1.24
CA ALA A 421 2.11 -37.75 -0.12
C ALA A 421 1.40 -38.87 0.67
N ALA A 422 0.75 -39.82 -0.03
CA ALA A 422 0.12 -40.98 0.59
C ALA A 422 1.15 -41.89 1.29
N GLU A 423 2.32 -42.10 0.69
CA GLU A 423 3.40 -42.89 1.29
C GLU A 423 3.98 -42.24 2.56
N ILE A 424 4.08 -40.91 2.58
CA ILE A 424 4.51 -40.16 3.77
C ILE A 424 3.48 -40.26 4.89
N LEU A 425 2.18 -40.15 4.57
CA LEU A 425 1.09 -40.28 5.56
C LEU A 425 1.03 -41.67 6.20
N ASN A 426 1.30 -42.71 5.42
CA ASN A 426 1.24 -44.10 5.90
C ASN A 426 2.41 -44.48 6.84
N ASN A 427 3.54 -43.76 6.79
CA ASN A 427 4.69 -44.02 7.66
C ASN A 427 5.44 -42.72 8.03
N PRO A 428 4.89 -41.92 8.95
CA PRO A 428 5.28 -40.53 9.14
C PRO A 428 6.72 -40.33 9.63
N GLU A 429 7.20 -41.13 10.58
CA GLU A 429 8.49 -40.84 11.24
C GLU A 429 9.70 -41.07 10.32
N ALA A 430 9.72 -42.17 9.57
CA ALA A 430 10.83 -42.50 8.68
C ALA A 430 10.73 -41.73 7.35
N ASN A 431 9.54 -41.72 6.74
CA ASN A 431 9.37 -41.25 5.37
C ASN A 431 9.39 -39.72 5.25
N ARG A 432 8.97 -38.96 6.28
CA ARG A 432 9.02 -37.49 6.22
C ARG A 432 10.44 -36.97 6.04
N THR A 433 11.43 -37.60 6.66
CA THR A 433 12.81 -37.13 6.53
C THR A 433 13.47 -37.53 5.20
N THR A 434 12.92 -38.48 4.46
CA THR A 434 13.51 -39.00 3.21
C THR A 434 12.74 -38.58 1.97
N LEU A 435 11.41 -38.68 2.00
CA LEU A 435 10.55 -38.45 0.84
C LEU A 435 10.02 -37.02 0.75
N LEU A 436 9.99 -36.26 1.85
CA LEU A 436 9.49 -34.87 1.82
C LEU A 436 10.37 -33.93 0.97
N PRO A 437 11.72 -34.03 0.97
CA PRO A 437 12.56 -33.28 0.02
C PRO A 437 12.22 -33.59 -1.45
N ASP A 438 11.97 -34.86 -1.78
CA ASP A 438 11.57 -35.26 -3.12
C ASP A 438 10.19 -34.72 -3.48
N LEU A 439 9.23 -34.75 -2.56
CA LEU A 439 7.90 -34.19 -2.74
C LEU A 439 7.98 -32.67 -3.03
N ILE A 440 8.82 -31.93 -2.31
CA ILE A 440 9.05 -30.49 -2.54
C ILE A 440 9.52 -30.24 -3.96
N LEU A 441 10.50 -31.00 -4.45
CA LEU A 441 11.00 -30.87 -5.83
C LEU A 441 9.91 -31.15 -6.87
N HIS A 442 9.09 -32.18 -6.66
CA HIS A 442 7.98 -32.49 -7.56
C HIS A 442 6.91 -31.38 -7.55
N LEU A 443 6.59 -30.81 -6.39
CA LEU A 443 5.64 -29.69 -6.30
C LEU A 443 6.14 -28.44 -7.04
N ILE A 444 7.44 -28.13 -6.96
CA ILE A 444 8.04 -27.03 -7.73
C ILE A 444 7.93 -27.31 -9.23
N HIS A 445 8.26 -28.54 -9.65
CA HIS A 445 8.17 -28.96 -11.05
C HIS A 445 6.72 -28.95 -11.59
N GLU A 446 5.74 -29.31 -10.76
CA GLU A 446 4.30 -29.26 -11.09
C GLU A 446 3.71 -27.85 -11.08
N GLY A 447 4.52 -26.81 -10.81
CA GLY A 447 4.07 -25.42 -10.79
C GLY A 447 3.28 -25.06 -9.54
N ARG A 448 3.51 -25.76 -8.42
CA ARG A 448 2.82 -25.58 -7.13
C ARG A 448 3.77 -25.13 -6.02
N PRO A 449 4.51 -24.02 -6.22
CA PRO A 449 5.59 -23.66 -5.31
C PRO A 449 5.09 -23.11 -3.97
N GLY A 450 3.84 -22.65 -3.87
CA GLY A 450 3.26 -22.21 -2.59
C GLY A 450 3.21 -23.34 -1.56
N LEU A 451 2.72 -24.53 -1.97
CA LEU A 451 2.74 -25.70 -1.09
C LEU A 451 4.17 -26.19 -0.82
N ALA A 452 5.03 -26.18 -1.84
CA ALA A 452 6.44 -26.52 -1.68
C ALA A 452 7.14 -25.62 -0.65
N TYR A 453 6.82 -24.31 -0.64
CA TYR A 453 7.35 -23.34 0.31
C TYR A 453 6.94 -23.68 1.75
N HIS A 454 5.66 -23.99 1.98
CA HIS A 454 5.18 -24.34 3.32
C HIS A 454 5.77 -25.66 3.84
N LEU A 455 5.92 -26.67 2.98
CA LEU A 455 6.60 -27.93 3.35
C LEU A 455 8.10 -27.74 3.60
N ALA A 456 8.78 -26.90 2.80
CA ALA A 456 10.18 -26.57 3.01
C ALA A 456 10.40 -25.84 4.36
N ARG A 457 9.51 -24.89 4.71
CA ARG A 457 9.55 -24.20 6.01
C ARG A 457 9.32 -25.19 7.16
N GLY A 458 8.38 -26.11 7.01
CA GLY A 458 8.16 -27.18 8.01
C GLY A 458 9.38 -28.09 8.20
N LEU A 459 10.11 -28.41 7.12
CA LEU A 459 11.38 -29.14 7.21
C LEU A 459 12.47 -28.34 7.94
N GLU A 460 12.65 -27.07 7.60
CA GLU A 460 13.66 -26.19 8.22
C GLU A 460 13.53 -26.11 9.74
N GLU A 461 12.29 -26.09 10.25
CA GLU A 461 12.06 -26.07 11.70
C GLU A 461 12.36 -27.40 12.40
N ARG A 462 12.20 -28.52 11.69
CA ARG A 462 12.40 -29.88 12.24
C ARG A 462 13.86 -30.30 12.25
N THR A 463 14.59 -29.94 11.20
CA THR A 463 15.99 -30.38 11.03
C THR A 463 16.95 -29.31 11.55
N GLN A 464 17.55 -29.55 12.72
CA GLN A 464 18.73 -28.80 13.17
C GLN A 464 20.02 -29.22 12.43
N GLU A 465 20.07 -30.42 11.81
CA GLU A 465 21.26 -30.91 11.11
C GLU A 465 20.97 -31.76 9.84
N SER A 466 21.50 -31.28 8.70
CA SER A 466 22.19 -32.05 7.64
C SER A 466 21.45 -32.97 6.65
N LYS A 467 20.18 -32.72 6.29
CA LYS A 467 19.66 -33.28 5.03
C LYS A 467 19.58 -32.23 3.93
N ASN A 468 19.94 -32.65 2.72
CA ASN A 468 19.86 -31.85 1.51
C ASN A 468 18.40 -31.69 1.10
N PHE A 469 17.85 -30.48 1.20
CA PHE A 469 16.51 -30.14 0.72
C PHE A 469 16.50 -28.69 0.22
N VAL A 470 15.54 -28.36 -0.65
CA VAL A 470 15.43 -27.01 -1.22
C VAL A 470 14.93 -26.07 -0.12
N PRO A 471 15.71 -25.05 0.27
CA PRO A 471 15.31 -24.18 1.37
C PRO A 471 14.13 -23.28 0.99
N SER A 472 13.33 -22.90 1.98
CA SER A 472 12.09 -22.15 1.79
C SER A 472 12.33 -20.80 1.09
N TRP A 473 13.42 -20.11 1.43
CA TRP A 473 13.81 -18.85 0.78
C TRP A 473 14.04 -19.02 -0.72
N LEU A 474 14.62 -20.15 -1.18
CA LEU A 474 14.89 -20.37 -2.60
C LEU A 474 13.61 -20.68 -3.36
N VAL A 475 12.69 -21.45 -2.76
CA VAL A 475 11.36 -21.68 -3.34
C VAL A 475 10.62 -20.36 -3.49
N ARG A 476 10.68 -19.50 -2.47
CA ARG A 476 10.08 -18.17 -2.49
C ARG A 476 10.69 -17.26 -3.57
N VAL A 477 12.02 -17.15 -3.63
CA VAL A 477 12.72 -16.33 -4.64
C VAL A 477 12.40 -16.83 -6.04
N TRP A 478 12.40 -18.14 -6.27
CA TRP A 478 12.03 -18.73 -7.55
C TRP A 478 10.59 -18.35 -7.93
N THR A 479 9.63 -18.53 -7.04
CA THR A 479 8.21 -18.17 -7.25
C THR A 479 8.04 -16.69 -7.60
N PHE A 480 8.69 -15.80 -6.85
CA PHE A 480 8.61 -14.36 -7.06
C PHE A 480 9.31 -13.93 -8.35
N ALA A 481 10.43 -14.56 -8.70
CA ALA A 481 11.19 -14.26 -9.90
C ALA A 481 10.34 -14.44 -11.17
N HIS A 482 9.51 -15.48 -11.21
CA HIS A 482 8.58 -15.73 -12.32
C HIS A 482 7.52 -14.63 -12.44
N ALA A 483 7.00 -14.12 -11.32
CA ALA A 483 5.99 -13.08 -11.30
C ALA A 483 6.53 -11.64 -11.39
N LEU A 484 7.85 -11.46 -11.30
CA LEU A 484 8.50 -10.16 -11.23
C LEU A 484 8.30 -9.34 -12.51
N LEU A 485 7.77 -8.13 -12.36
CA LEU A 485 7.58 -7.18 -13.46
C LEU A 485 8.27 -5.84 -13.25
N PHE A 486 8.32 -5.35 -12.00
CA PHE A 486 8.78 -4.00 -11.74
C PHE A 486 10.15 -3.99 -11.04
N PRO A 487 11.09 -3.13 -11.48
CA PRO A 487 12.45 -3.11 -10.93
C PRO A 487 12.51 -2.81 -9.43
N LYS A 488 11.58 -2.01 -8.89
CA LYS A 488 11.55 -1.59 -7.47
C LYS A 488 10.20 -1.89 -6.82
N GLY A 489 9.51 -2.89 -7.35
CA GLY A 489 8.24 -3.36 -6.83
C GLY A 489 8.43 -4.15 -5.54
N GLN A 490 7.30 -4.59 -4.98
CA GLN A 490 7.28 -5.40 -3.76
C GLN A 490 8.03 -6.71 -3.92
N LEU A 491 7.85 -7.42 -5.04
CA LEU A 491 8.55 -8.68 -5.32
C LEU A 491 10.06 -8.46 -5.44
N ALA A 492 10.50 -7.39 -6.13
CA ALA A 492 11.92 -7.04 -6.23
C ALA A 492 12.55 -6.84 -4.85
N GLY A 493 11.90 -6.09 -3.97
CA GLY A 493 12.37 -5.87 -2.61
C GLY A 493 12.48 -7.16 -1.79
N MET A 494 11.50 -8.07 -1.91
CA MET A 494 11.54 -9.35 -1.20
C MET A 494 12.64 -10.27 -1.74
N ILE A 495 12.83 -10.33 -3.06
CA ILE A 495 13.92 -11.09 -3.69
C ILE A 495 15.28 -10.54 -3.25
N GLN A 496 15.43 -9.22 -3.19
CA GLN A 496 16.66 -8.57 -2.73
C GLN A 496 16.99 -8.97 -1.29
N ASP A 497 16.02 -8.88 -0.38
CA ASP A 497 16.22 -9.25 1.03
C ASP A 497 16.67 -10.73 1.14
N ASP A 498 16.00 -11.64 0.42
CA ASP A 498 16.31 -13.07 0.43
C ASP A 498 17.71 -13.39 -0.12
N LEU A 499 18.07 -12.83 -1.27
CA LEU A 499 19.38 -13.04 -1.88
C LEU A 499 20.51 -12.42 -1.05
N GLN A 500 20.26 -11.27 -0.42
CA GLN A 500 21.23 -10.62 0.47
C GLN A 500 21.42 -11.41 1.77
N GLN A 501 20.34 -11.86 2.41
CA GLN A 501 20.41 -12.60 3.67
C GLN A 501 21.09 -13.97 3.51
N HIS A 502 20.94 -14.60 2.34
CA HIS A 502 21.42 -15.96 2.09
C HIS A 502 22.63 -16.04 1.15
N GLU A 503 23.32 -14.93 0.89
CA GLU A 503 24.51 -14.89 0.01
C GLU A 503 25.59 -15.91 0.40
N SER A 504 25.76 -16.16 1.71
CA SER A 504 26.71 -17.13 2.25
C SER A 504 26.31 -18.60 2.02
N ARG A 505 25.02 -18.88 1.80
CA ARG A 505 24.48 -20.22 1.55
C ARG A 505 24.48 -20.61 0.07
N ILE A 506 24.85 -19.69 -0.82
CA ILE A 506 24.93 -19.95 -2.25
C ILE A 506 26.19 -20.80 -2.52
N PRO A 507 26.06 -22.03 -3.06
CA PRO A 507 27.19 -22.89 -3.31
C PRO A 507 28.09 -22.27 -4.40
N ARG A 508 29.32 -21.93 -4.02
CA ARG A 508 30.32 -21.37 -4.95
C ARG A 508 31.05 -22.43 -5.76
N LYS A 509 31.09 -23.69 -5.29
CA LYS A 509 31.71 -24.82 -5.98
C LYS A 509 30.75 -26.00 -5.97
N THR A 510 30.60 -26.66 -7.12
CA THR A 510 29.74 -27.84 -7.26
C THR A 510 30.53 -29.10 -6.90
N GLN A 511 30.49 -29.51 -5.64
CA GLN A 511 31.20 -30.72 -5.17
C GLN A 511 30.29 -31.94 -5.16
N SER A 512 29.00 -31.75 -4.91
CA SER A 512 27.97 -32.79 -4.94
C SER A 512 26.90 -32.55 -6.02
N ASP A 513 26.19 -33.61 -6.40
CA ASP A 513 25.01 -33.51 -7.29
C ASP A 513 23.94 -32.57 -6.71
N TRP A 514 23.87 -32.52 -5.38
CA TRP A 514 22.99 -31.59 -4.68
C TRP A 514 23.44 -30.12 -4.84
N ASP A 515 24.74 -29.83 -4.67
CA ASP A 515 25.25 -28.47 -4.88
C ASP A 515 25.02 -28.02 -6.32
N LEU A 516 25.11 -28.96 -7.27
CA LEU A 516 24.77 -28.72 -8.67
C LEU A 516 23.28 -28.40 -8.84
N ALA A 517 22.38 -29.22 -8.29
CA ALA A 517 20.94 -28.98 -8.36
C ALA A 517 20.58 -27.62 -7.76
N LEU A 518 21.11 -27.30 -6.57
CA LEU A 518 20.90 -26.02 -5.90
C LEU A 518 21.45 -24.85 -6.74
N SER A 519 22.66 -25.01 -7.30
CA SER A 519 23.27 -24.03 -8.20
C SER A 519 22.42 -23.77 -9.46
N LEU A 520 21.82 -24.81 -10.05
CA LEU A 520 20.94 -24.68 -11.21
C LEU A 520 19.61 -24.00 -10.84
N MET A 521 19.02 -24.32 -9.69
CA MET A 521 17.81 -23.66 -9.19
C MET A 521 18.04 -22.18 -8.89
N ILE A 522 19.18 -21.81 -8.30
CA ILE A 522 19.53 -20.39 -8.08
C ILE A 522 19.68 -19.66 -9.42
N ARG A 523 20.26 -20.28 -10.46
CA ARG A 523 20.27 -19.70 -11.82
C ARG A 523 18.85 -19.48 -12.33
N ALA A 524 17.98 -20.48 -12.20
CA ALA A 524 16.58 -20.39 -12.62
C ALA A 524 15.89 -19.19 -11.95
N ALA A 525 16.07 -19.07 -10.63
CA ALA A 525 15.48 -18.02 -9.81
C ALA A 525 16.09 -16.62 -10.04
N THR A 526 17.29 -16.51 -10.61
CA THR A 526 17.99 -15.22 -10.80
C THR A 526 17.98 -14.70 -12.24
N LEU A 527 17.65 -15.52 -13.24
CA LEU A 527 17.64 -15.11 -14.65
C LEU A 527 16.75 -13.90 -14.94
N ARG A 528 15.47 -13.95 -14.52
CA ARG A 528 14.50 -12.86 -14.74
C ARG A 528 14.80 -11.63 -13.87
N PRO A 529 15.06 -11.78 -12.56
CA PRO A 529 15.45 -10.65 -11.72
C PRO A 529 16.73 -9.95 -12.18
N ALA A 530 17.69 -10.65 -12.77
CA ALA A 530 18.89 -10.01 -13.32
C ALA A 530 18.57 -8.98 -14.42
N ILE A 531 17.51 -9.19 -15.20
CA ILE A 531 17.09 -8.27 -16.28
C ILE A 531 16.12 -7.20 -15.74
N VAL A 532 15.12 -7.63 -14.97
CA VAL A 532 14.01 -6.77 -14.55
C VAL A 532 14.41 -5.89 -13.36
N ALA A 533 15.10 -6.45 -12.37
CA ALA A 533 15.43 -5.79 -11.11
C ALA A 533 16.90 -6.07 -10.70
N PRO A 534 17.91 -5.54 -11.41
CA PRO A 534 19.32 -5.86 -11.17
C PRO A 534 19.81 -5.50 -9.76
N MET A 535 19.13 -4.57 -9.08
CA MET A 535 19.43 -4.18 -7.69
C MET A 535 19.21 -5.31 -6.66
N THR A 536 18.50 -6.37 -7.05
CA THR A 536 18.28 -7.57 -6.22
C THR A 536 19.55 -8.40 -5.97
N ARG A 537 20.71 -8.00 -6.54
CA ARG A 537 21.95 -8.79 -6.63
C ARG A 537 21.83 -10.03 -7.50
N ALA A 538 20.69 -10.30 -8.13
CA ALA A 538 20.54 -11.43 -9.03
C ALA A 538 21.56 -11.42 -10.18
N ALA A 539 21.90 -10.25 -10.72
CA ALA A 539 22.90 -10.13 -11.78
C ALA A 539 24.32 -10.48 -11.33
N SER A 540 24.71 -10.14 -10.10
CA SER A 540 26.01 -10.53 -9.55
C SER A 540 26.03 -12.01 -9.20
N THR A 541 24.96 -12.55 -8.61
CA THR A 541 24.79 -13.99 -8.37
C THR A 541 24.90 -14.80 -9.67
N LEU A 542 24.25 -14.33 -10.74
CA LEU A 542 24.25 -14.99 -12.05
C LEU A 542 25.63 -15.00 -12.74
N ARG A 543 26.51 -14.04 -12.43
CA ARG A 543 27.89 -13.99 -12.93
C ARG A 543 28.89 -14.77 -12.08
N ALA A 544 28.59 -14.98 -10.79
CA ALA A 544 29.46 -15.68 -9.85
C ALA A 544 29.52 -17.20 -10.07
N PHE A 545 28.77 -17.73 -11.03
CA PHE A 545 28.73 -19.16 -11.32
C PHE A 545 29.98 -19.67 -12.04
N ASP A 546 30.44 -20.86 -11.66
CA ASP A 546 31.55 -21.53 -12.33
C ASP A 546 31.17 -22.06 -13.72
N LEU A 547 32.11 -21.98 -14.66
CA LEU A 547 32.03 -22.63 -15.97
C LEU A 547 32.23 -24.14 -15.79
N ARG A 548 31.32 -24.94 -16.34
CA ARG A 548 31.39 -26.41 -16.33
C ARG A 548 31.53 -26.97 -17.73
N ASP A 549 32.24 -28.08 -17.87
CA ASP A 549 32.39 -28.80 -19.12
C ASP A 549 31.00 -29.19 -19.70
N GLY A 550 30.76 -28.84 -20.96
CA GLY A 550 29.51 -29.12 -21.66
C GLY A 550 28.36 -28.11 -21.45
N CYS A 551 28.54 -27.06 -20.64
CA CYS A 551 27.53 -26.01 -20.39
C CYS A 551 28.04 -24.61 -20.78
N VAL A 552 28.76 -24.51 -21.90
CA VAL A 552 29.44 -23.28 -22.31
C VAL A 552 28.43 -22.23 -22.78
N GLN A 553 27.41 -22.65 -23.53
CA GLN A 553 26.35 -21.73 -23.96
C GLN A 553 25.54 -21.24 -22.77
N LEU A 554 25.17 -22.13 -21.84
CA LEU A 554 24.48 -21.74 -20.62
C LEU A 554 25.27 -20.72 -19.80
N TYR A 555 26.57 -20.97 -19.57
CA TYR A 555 27.43 -20.02 -18.85
C TYR A 555 27.46 -18.66 -19.53
N ASN A 556 27.67 -18.63 -20.85
CA ASN A 556 27.69 -17.40 -21.62
C ASN A 556 26.35 -16.68 -21.57
N TYR A 557 25.24 -17.41 -21.65
CA TYR A 557 23.88 -16.90 -21.56
C TYR A 557 23.65 -16.19 -20.21
N CYS A 558 23.94 -16.87 -19.10
CA CYS A 558 23.86 -16.31 -17.75
C CYS A 558 24.76 -15.07 -17.57
N SER A 559 26.03 -15.17 -17.98
CA SER A 559 27.01 -14.09 -17.84
C SER A 559 26.63 -12.84 -18.63
N ARG A 560 26.14 -13.02 -19.86
CA ARG A 560 25.67 -11.92 -20.72
C ARG A 560 24.41 -11.28 -20.14
N ILE A 561 23.42 -12.08 -19.74
CA ILE A 561 22.20 -11.58 -19.09
C ILE A 561 22.55 -10.75 -17.85
N GLY A 562 23.41 -11.25 -16.97
CA GLY A 562 23.85 -10.51 -15.79
C GLY A 562 24.56 -9.19 -16.15
N SER A 563 25.45 -9.21 -17.14
CA SER A 563 26.20 -8.03 -17.57
C SER A 563 25.33 -6.97 -18.24
N TYR A 564 24.36 -7.37 -19.06
CA TYR A 564 23.41 -6.46 -19.70
C TYR A 564 22.39 -5.93 -18.70
N GLY A 565 21.90 -6.78 -17.80
CA GLY A 565 20.99 -6.39 -16.71
C GLY A 565 21.51 -5.22 -15.88
N GLU A 566 22.79 -5.30 -15.47
CA GLU A 566 23.45 -4.20 -14.73
C GLU A 566 23.54 -2.89 -15.52
N ARG A 567 23.83 -2.99 -16.83
CA ARG A 567 23.91 -1.80 -17.71
C ARG A 567 22.54 -1.18 -17.96
N ILE A 568 21.50 -2.00 -18.01
CA ILE A 568 20.13 -1.58 -18.26
C ILE A 568 19.51 -0.90 -17.03
N GLN A 569 20.02 -1.20 -15.83
CA GLN A 569 19.49 -0.69 -14.54
C GLN A 569 18.01 -1.02 -14.30
N GLY A 570 17.55 -2.13 -14.88
CA GLY A 570 16.18 -2.63 -14.73
C GLY A 570 15.25 -2.10 -15.82
N VAL A 571 14.55 -3.02 -16.47
CA VAL A 571 13.56 -2.69 -17.51
C VAL A 571 12.30 -3.48 -17.24
N TYR A 572 11.19 -2.77 -17.31
CA TYR A 572 9.88 -3.40 -17.28
C TYR A 572 9.69 -4.28 -18.53
N PRO A 573 9.37 -5.58 -18.38
CA PRO A 573 9.24 -6.56 -19.48
C PRO A 573 8.39 -6.09 -20.66
N GLY A 574 7.34 -5.32 -20.38
CA GLY A 574 6.44 -4.83 -21.41
C GLY A 574 7.04 -3.77 -22.33
N LEU A 575 8.23 -3.23 -22.05
CA LEU A 575 8.96 -2.34 -22.97
C LEU A 575 9.59 -3.10 -24.15
N PHE A 576 9.89 -4.40 -23.99
CA PHE A 576 10.39 -5.24 -25.09
C PHE A 576 9.32 -5.56 -26.15
N LYS A 577 8.04 -5.35 -25.81
CA LYS A 577 6.89 -5.76 -26.61
C LYS A 577 6.29 -4.56 -27.34
N GLN A 578 6.02 -4.72 -28.64
CA GLN A 578 5.33 -3.71 -29.43
C GLN A 578 3.84 -3.76 -29.10
N SER A 579 3.27 -2.64 -28.63
CA SER A 579 1.86 -2.49 -28.25
C SER A 579 0.94 -2.74 -29.45
N THR A 580 0.53 -3.98 -29.69
CA THR A 580 -0.34 -4.37 -30.81
C THR A 580 -1.82 -4.37 -30.45
N VAL A 581 -2.16 -4.46 -29.15
CA VAL A 581 -3.55 -4.38 -28.65
C VAL A 581 -3.52 -3.67 -27.30
N ALA A 582 -3.65 -2.34 -27.28
CA ALA A 582 -3.67 -1.59 -26.02
C ALA A 582 -5.11 -1.50 -25.50
N THR A 583 -5.36 -2.06 -24.32
CA THR A 583 -6.44 -1.61 -23.46
C THR A 583 -6.34 -0.08 -23.33
N PRO A 584 -7.43 0.69 -23.50
CA PRO A 584 -7.36 2.13 -23.49
C PRO A 584 -6.69 2.62 -22.20
N TYR A 585 -5.78 3.59 -22.35
CA TYR A 585 -5.00 4.18 -21.24
C TYR A 585 -5.89 4.54 -20.03
N SER A 586 -7.09 5.05 -20.30
CA SER A 586 -8.07 5.44 -19.28
C SER A 586 -8.52 4.28 -18.39
N GLU A 587 -8.70 3.09 -18.96
CA GLU A 587 -9.13 1.90 -18.23
C GLU A 587 -8.00 1.33 -17.37
N GLN A 588 -6.77 1.34 -17.89
CA GLN A 588 -5.60 0.92 -17.12
C GLN A 588 -5.32 1.88 -15.94
N TRP A 589 -5.51 3.19 -16.14
CA TRP A 589 -5.38 4.16 -15.07
C TRP A 589 -6.53 4.09 -14.07
N SER A 590 -7.78 3.89 -14.50
CA SER A 590 -8.89 3.73 -13.56
C SER A 590 -8.69 2.50 -12.69
N ALA A 591 -8.30 1.37 -13.28
CA ALA A 591 -7.97 0.16 -12.52
C ALA A 591 -6.83 0.41 -11.50
N LEU A 592 -5.75 1.10 -11.90
CA LEU A 592 -4.67 1.44 -10.98
C LEU A 592 -5.15 2.38 -9.85
N ARG A 593 -5.98 3.37 -10.17
CA ARG A 593 -6.53 4.30 -9.17
C ARG A 593 -7.44 3.58 -8.18
N ASP A 594 -8.25 2.65 -8.67
CA ASP A 594 -9.15 1.87 -7.83
C ASP A 594 -8.36 0.88 -6.95
N ASP A 595 -7.31 0.24 -7.48
CA ASP A 595 -6.36 -0.56 -6.70
C ASP A 595 -5.72 0.26 -5.56
N VAL A 596 -5.27 1.49 -5.87
CA VAL A 596 -4.65 2.39 -4.88
C VAL A 596 -5.65 2.85 -3.82
N ARG A 597 -6.89 3.14 -4.19
CA ARG A 597 -7.95 3.51 -3.25
C ARG A 597 -8.32 2.35 -2.34
N ASN A 598 -8.53 1.17 -2.92
CA ASN A 598 -8.79 -0.04 -2.15
C ASN A 598 -7.62 -0.34 -1.19
N TRP A 599 -6.38 -0.13 -1.63
CA TRP A 599 -5.21 -0.25 -0.77
C TRP A 599 -5.20 0.79 0.35
N LEU A 600 -5.54 2.07 0.12
CA LEU A 600 -5.62 3.07 1.19
C LEU A 600 -6.75 2.81 2.18
N ASP A 601 -7.87 2.26 1.69
CA ASP A 601 -9.05 1.92 2.50
C ASP A 601 -8.88 0.59 3.24
N ASP A 602 -7.93 -0.26 2.84
CA ASP A 602 -7.65 -1.54 3.48
C ASP A 602 -7.11 -1.30 4.92
N PRO A 603 -7.85 -1.70 5.97
CA PRO A 603 -7.40 -1.52 7.34
C PRO A 603 -6.12 -2.31 7.65
N THR A 604 -5.76 -3.30 6.84
CA THR A 604 -4.52 -4.09 7.01
C THR A 604 -3.30 -3.45 6.36
N SER A 605 -3.48 -2.54 5.40
CA SER A 605 -2.36 -1.84 4.75
C SER A 605 -1.88 -0.65 5.59
N VAL A 606 -2.80 0.10 6.20
CA VAL A 606 -2.52 1.29 7.02
C VAL A 606 -2.46 0.95 8.51
N GLY A 607 -3.01 -0.21 8.90
CA GLY A 607 -3.11 -0.65 10.27
C GLY A 607 -1.76 -1.08 10.84
N ILE A 608 -0.99 -0.11 11.33
CA ILE A 608 -0.29 -0.36 12.60
C ILE A 608 -1.37 -0.81 13.57
N GLN A 609 -1.31 -2.10 13.93
CA GLN A 609 -2.21 -2.68 14.90
C GLN A 609 -2.30 -1.74 16.10
N PHE A 610 -3.51 -1.63 16.65
CA PHE A 610 -3.75 -1.01 17.93
C PHE A 610 -2.74 -1.48 18.99
N ASP A 611 -2.06 -2.62 18.82
CA ASP A 611 -0.97 -3.14 19.66
C ASP A 611 0.36 -2.38 19.60
N LEU A 612 0.61 -1.50 18.63
CA LEU A 612 1.80 -0.63 18.56
C LEU A 612 1.45 0.78 19.05
N CYS A 613 0.27 1.27 18.65
CA CYS A 613 -0.30 2.52 19.13
C CYS A 613 -0.71 2.44 20.60
N ALA A 614 -1.31 1.35 21.07
CA ALA A 614 -1.76 1.22 22.45
C ALA A 614 -0.61 1.25 23.45
N PRO A 615 0.54 0.59 23.25
CA PRO A 615 1.71 0.82 24.09
C PRO A 615 2.34 2.19 23.91
N LEU A 616 2.16 2.90 22.79
CA LEU A 616 2.55 4.31 22.74
C LEU A 616 1.61 5.19 23.54
N PHE A 617 0.30 5.02 23.40
CA PHE A 617 -0.68 5.77 24.18
C PHE A 617 -0.69 5.36 25.67
N GLN A 618 -0.41 4.09 25.99
CA GLN A 618 -0.34 3.53 27.35
C GLN A 618 1.07 3.59 27.97
N LYS A 619 2.16 3.47 27.19
CA LYS A 619 3.57 3.53 27.67
C LYS A 619 4.28 4.87 27.39
N ALA A 620 3.85 5.67 26.42
CA ALA A 620 4.39 7.02 26.18
C ALA A 620 3.67 8.14 26.96
N HIS A 621 2.75 7.80 27.88
CA HIS A 621 2.16 8.75 28.83
C HIS A 621 1.42 9.95 28.20
N TRP A 622 0.33 9.71 27.47
CA TRP A 622 -0.76 10.71 27.42
C TRP A 622 -1.81 10.49 28.52
N SER A 623 -1.66 9.43 29.33
CA SER A 623 -2.29 9.30 30.64
C SER A 623 -1.22 9.27 31.74
N LEU A 624 -1.51 10.03 32.82
CA LEU A 624 -0.83 10.03 34.11
C LEU A 624 -0.38 8.62 34.51
N ARG A 625 0.92 8.39 34.75
CA ARG A 625 1.36 7.09 35.29
C ARG A 625 1.58 7.12 36.79
N SER A 626 1.07 6.06 37.39
CA SER A 626 1.59 5.40 38.58
C SER A 626 3.10 5.15 38.47
N ALA A 627 3.82 5.50 39.53
CA ALA A 627 5.27 5.31 39.66
C ALA A 627 5.64 3.82 39.52
N GLY A 628 6.32 3.45 38.44
CA GLY A 628 6.89 2.10 38.29
C GLY A 628 7.05 1.57 36.85
N MET A 629 6.53 2.25 35.84
CA MET A 629 6.46 1.68 34.49
C MET A 629 7.45 2.37 33.54
N GLN A 630 8.43 1.62 33.02
CA GLN A 630 9.51 2.11 32.15
C GLN A 630 8.98 2.60 30.78
N ARG A 631 9.60 3.66 30.24
CA ARG A 631 9.39 4.13 28.86
C ARG A 631 10.13 3.18 27.90
N SER A 632 9.48 2.77 26.82
CA SER A 632 10.11 2.03 25.72
C SER A 632 10.44 3.00 24.58
N PRO A 633 11.66 3.56 24.50
CA PRO A 633 12.05 4.48 23.43
C PRO A 633 11.87 3.87 22.02
N GLU A 634 12.07 2.55 21.90
CA GLU A 634 11.87 1.78 20.66
C GLU A 634 10.49 1.96 20.03
N ALA A 635 9.43 2.04 20.85
CA ALA A 635 8.07 2.24 20.34
C ALA A 635 7.91 3.66 19.74
N ALA A 636 8.53 4.68 20.35
CA ALA A 636 8.46 6.05 19.86
C ALA A 636 9.22 6.22 18.54
N ASP A 637 10.39 5.58 18.44
CA ASP A 637 11.18 5.54 17.20
C ASP A 637 10.43 4.79 16.09
N THR A 638 9.78 3.67 16.43
CA THR A 638 8.91 2.93 15.52
C THR A 638 7.81 3.82 14.93
N TRP A 639 7.08 4.54 15.78
CA TRP A 639 6.01 5.42 15.34
C TRP A 639 6.51 6.59 14.51
N LYS A 640 7.63 7.19 14.91
CA LYS A 640 8.28 8.24 14.12
C LYS A 640 8.62 7.72 12.72
N ASN A 641 9.23 6.54 12.62
CA ASN A 641 9.58 5.91 11.33
C ASN A 641 8.32 5.62 10.50
N TRP A 642 7.23 5.19 11.12
CA TRP A 642 5.95 5.02 10.43
C TRP A 642 5.39 6.32 9.88
N GLN A 643 5.40 7.41 10.65
CA GLN A 643 4.92 8.71 10.18
C GLN A 643 5.76 9.24 9.01
N ILE A 644 7.07 9.00 9.03
CA ILE A 644 7.96 9.30 7.90
C ILE A 644 7.58 8.44 6.69
N ALA A 645 7.37 7.14 6.87
CA ALA A 645 6.95 6.23 5.81
C ALA A 645 5.60 6.63 5.19
N LEU A 646 4.60 6.98 6.01
CA LEU A 646 3.31 7.48 5.54
C LEU A 646 3.47 8.75 4.69
N ARG A 647 4.35 9.67 5.09
CA ARG A 647 4.62 10.89 4.33
C ARG A 647 5.25 10.57 2.97
N HIS A 648 6.23 9.67 2.92
CA HIS A 648 6.84 9.24 1.67
C HIS A 648 5.84 8.54 0.75
N ALA A 649 5.07 7.58 1.28
CA ALA A 649 4.03 6.90 0.52
C ALA A 649 3.00 7.90 -0.05
N LYS A 650 2.54 8.84 0.78
CA LYS A 650 1.59 9.87 0.34
C LYS A 650 2.17 10.76 -0.78
N SER A 651 3.43 11.16 -0.65
CA SER A 651 4.11 12.01 -1.65
C SER A 651 4.15 11.40 -3.06
N ILE A 652 4.31 10.06 -3.14
CA ILE A 652 4.32 9.33 -4.41
C ILE A 652 2.94 8.85 -4.86
N ILE A 653 1.98 8.65 -3.95
CA ILE A 653 0.64 8.13 -4.26
C ILE A 653 -0.37 9.22 -4.63
N ASP A 654 -0.35 10.38 -3.98
CA ASP A 654 -1.30 11.46 -4.29
C ASP A 654 -1.26 11.85 -5.80
N PRO A 655 -0.07 11.99 -6.44
CA PRO A 655 0.01 12.24 -7.88
C PRO A 655 -0.55 11.11 -8.75
N VAL A 656 -0.46 9.86 -8.29
CA VAL A 656 -0.99 8.68 -8.99
C VAL A 656 -2.52 8.72 -9.02
N ILE A 657 -3.14 9.04 -7.88
CA ILE A 657 -4.60 9.18 -7.73
C ILE A 657 -5.11 10.36 -8.56
N ALA A 658 -4.43 11.50 -8.49
CA ALA A 658 -4.78 12.71 -9.23
C ALA A 658 -4.43 12.63 -10.73
N ASN A 659 -3.64 11.63 -11.14
CA ASN A 659 -3.06 11.50 -12.48
C ASN A 659 -2.28 12.75 -12.93
N HIS A 660 -1.56 13.39 -12.00
CA HIS A 660 -0.91 14.66 -12.24
C HIS A 660 0.41 14.48 -13.03
N ARG A 661 0.31 14.47 -14.36
CA ARG A 661 1.44 14.26 -15.29
C ARG A 661 2.69 15.13 -15.03
N PRO A 662 2.59 16.43 -14.67
CA PRO A 662 3.77 17.26 -14.41
C PRO A 662 4.66 16.70 -13.30
N ASP A 663 4.10 15.95 -12.35
CA ASP A 663 4.85 15.35 -11.25
C ASP A 663 5.61 14.07 -11.64
N LEU A 664 5.50 13.57 -12.88
CA LEU A 664 6.10 12.30 -13.29
C LEU A 664 7.60 12.21 -12.98
N ASN A 665 8.34 13.30 -13.22
CA ASN A 665 9.78 13.35 -12.95
C ASN A 665 10.08 13.45 -11.45
N ARG A 666 9.24 14.17 -10.69
CA ARG A 666 9.35 14.26 -9.22
C ARG A 666 9.12 12.89 -8.58
N VAL A 667 8.01 12.23 -8.92
CA VAL A 667 7.67 10.89 -8.43
C VAL A 667 8.76 9.89 -8.81
N ARG A 668 9.34 9.97 -10.02
CA ARG A 668 10.47 9.13 -10.40
C ARG A 668 11.67 9.32 -9.47
N SER A 669 12.07 10.56 -9.20
CA SER A 669 13.19 10.85 -8.29
C SER A 669 12.91 10.37 -6.87
N GLU A 670 11.69 10.54 -6.36
CA GLU A 670 11.30 10.06 -5.03
C GLU A 670 11.28 8.53 -4.96
N VAL A 671 10.83 7.84 -6.01
CA VAL A 671 10.91 6.37 -6.13
C VAL A 671 12.37 5.91 -6.10
N GLU A 672 13.30 6.64 -6.73
CA GLU A 672 14.74 6.34 -6.66
C GLU A 672 15.28 6.48 -5.24
N GLU A 673 14.95 7.59 -4.57
CA GLU A 673 15.38 7.91 -3.21
C GLU A 673 14.87 6.90 -2.18
N ILE A 674 13.55 6.66 -2.13
CA ILE A 674 12.93 5.73 -1.18
C ILE A 674 13.44 4.31 -1.43
N SER A 675 13.60 3.90 -2.69
CA SER A 675 14.17 2.58 -3.00
C SER A 675 15.62 2.46 -2.52
N GLY A 676 16.42 3.53 -2.59
CA GLY A 676 17.76 3.57 -2.03
C GLY A 676 17.78 3.42 -0.52
N MET A 677 16.86 4.10 0.18
CA MET A 677 16.69 3.97 1.64
C MET A 677 16.32 2.54 2.05
N LEU A 678 15.44 1.88 1.29
CA LEU A 678 15.04 0.50 1.56
C LEU A 678 16.13 -0.54 1.23
N ALA A 679 17.04 -0.22 0.30
CA ALA A 679 18.13 -1.11 -0.09
C ALA A 679 19.31 -1.12 0.89
N ALA A 680 19.42 -0.12 1.77
CA ALA A 680 20.49 -0.03 2.74
C ALA A 680 20.46 -1.23 3.71
N PRO A 681 21.62 -1.86 4.04
CA PRO A 681 21.68 -2.93 5.02
C PRO A 681 21.22 -2.44 6.40
N VAL A 682 20.47 -3.28 7.11
CA VAL A 682 19.97 -2.97 8.47
C VAL A 682 21.09 -2.75 9.49
N GLU A 683 22.31 -3.20 9.18
CA GLU A 683 23.47 -3.16 10.09
C GLU A 683 24.14 -1.77 10.22
N ASP A 684 23.87 -0.82 9.31
CA ASP A 684 24.37 0.55 9.42
C ASP A 684 23.53 1.36 10.44
N ALA A 685 23.86 1.18 11.72
CA ALA A 685 23.17 1.76 12.87
C ALA A 685 23.11 3.31 12.91
N ASP A 686 23.92 3.99 12.11
CA ASP A 686 24.00 5.46 12.07
C ASP A 686 23.16 6.10 10.94
N ALA A 687 22.51 5.30 10.10
CA ALA A 687 21.56 5.80 9.12
C ALA A 687 20.28 6.26 9.83
N ARG A 688 20.24 7.56 10.14
CA ARG A 688 19.01 8.29 10.49
C ARG A 688 17.90 7.83 9.53
N GLU A 689 16.83 7.24 10.08
CA GLU A 689 15.65 6.71 9.34
C GLU A 689 15.75 5.27 8.78
N SER A 690 16.40 4.34 9.48
CA SER A 690 16.33 2.92 9.10
C SER A 690 14.89 2.40 9.23
N PHE A 691 14.20 2.26 8.08
CA PHE A 691 12.97 1.46 7.95
C PHE A 691 13.32 -0.03 8.11
N SER A 692 13.77 -0.42 9.30
CA SER A 692 14.19 -1.79 9.61
C SER A 692 13.02 -2.75 9.80
N GLN A 693 11.84 -2.21 10.16
CA GLN A 693 10.66 -3.00 10.41
C GLN A 693 10.04 -3.54 9.12
N PRO A 694 9.73 -4.85 9.06
CA PRO A 694 9.25 -5.50 7.86
C PRO A 694 7.90 -4.94 7.39
N GLU A 695 7.01 -4.54 8.30
CA GLU A 695 5.70 -3.97 7.99
C GLU A 695 5.85 -2.62 7.29
N ILE A 696 6.74 -1.77 7.78
CA ILE A 696 7.02 -0.44 7.19
C ILE A 696 7.64 -0.60 5.80
N ARG A 697 8.60 -1.52 5.65
CA ARG A 697 9.20 -1.86 4.35
C ARG A 697 8.14 -2.37 3.38
N ALA A 698 7.27 -3.27 3.82
CA ALA A 698 6.20 -3.83 2.99
C ALA A 698 5.23 -2.74 2.49
N TYR A 699 4.80 -1.84 3.39
CA TYR A 699 3.93 -0.72 3.05
C TYR A 699 4.56 0.22 2.00
N LEU A 700 5.81 0.66 2.23
CA LEU A 700 6.53 1.51 1.30
C LEU A 700 6.75 0.83 -0.06
N ARG A 701 7.06 -0.47 -0.07
CA ARG A 701 7.22 -1.26 -1.30
C ARG A 701 5.94 -1.38 -2.11
N GLN A 702 4.79 -1.51 -1.46
CA GLN A 702 3.49 -1.48 -2.14
C GLN A 702 3.26 -0.11 -2.79
N ALA A 703 3.52 0.98 -2.05
CA ALA A 703 3.42 2.33 -2.59
C ALA A 703 4.34 2.57 -3.80
N LEU A 704 5.59 2.09 -3.73
CA LEU A 704 6.54 2.12 -4.85
C LEU A 704 6.04 1.34 -6.06
N THR A 705 5.40 0.18 -5.84
CA THR A 705 4.83 -0.64 -6.92
C THR A 705 3.74 0.12 -7.67
N PHE A 706 2.84 0.82 -6.96
CA PHE A 706 1.83 1.66 -7.59
C PHE A 706 2.43 2.84 -8.36
N ALA A 707 3.41 3.53 -7.77
CA ALA A 707 4.11 4.62 -8.44
C ALA A 707 4.82 4.13 -9.72
N GLN A 708 5.44 2.95 -9.70
CA GLN A 708 6.08 2.36 -10.88
C GLN A 708 5.09 1.92 -11.95
N ARG A 709 3.93 1.36 -11.56
CA ARG A 709 2.83 1.08 -12.50
C ARG A 709 2.41 2.37 -13.20
N TRP A 710 2.20 3.45 -12.44
CA TRP A 710 1.82 4.76 -12.99
C TRP A 710 2.89 5.33 -13.93
N ILE A 711 4.16 5.31 -13.54
CA ILE A 711 5.27 5.76 -14.39
C ILE A 711 5.29 4.97 -15.72
N THR A 712 5.13 3.65 -15.64
CA THR A 712 5.13 2.75 -16.81
C THR A 712 3.95 3.03 -17.74
N LEU A 713 2.76 3.32 -17.19
CA LEU A 713 1.58 3.69 -17.96
C LEU A 713 1.82 4.97 -18.77
N HIS A 714 2.40 6.02 -18.16
CA HIS A 714 2.72 7.26 -18.86
C HIS A 714 3.84 7.11 -19.89
N GLN A 715 4.87 6.31 -19.59
CA GLN A 715 5.93 6.02 -20.55
C GLN A 715 5.39 5.30 -21.80
N ARG A 716 4.47 4.34 -21.64
CA ARG A 716 3.81 3.66 -22.76
C ARG A 716 2.94 4.60 -23.59
N ALA A 717 2.19 5.48 -22.94
CA ALA A 717 1.37 6.48 -23.62
C ALA A 717 2.23 7.41 -24.49
N ALA A 718 3.34 7.93 -23.94
CA ALA A 718 4.27 8.80 -24.67
C ALA A 718 4.98 8.08 -25.84
N ASN A 719 5.38 6.83 -25.64
CA ASN A 719 6.07 6.02 -26.67
C ASN A 719 5.12 5.55 -27.80
N SER A 720 3.81 5.61 -27.60
CA SER A 720 2.85 5.36 -28.68
C SER A 720 2.84 6.51 -29.72
N GLU A 721 3.18 7.73 -29.29
CA GLU A 721 3.26 8.93 -30.12
C GLU A 721 4.66 9.14 -30.72
N THR A 722 5.72 8.68 -30.04
CA THR A 722 7.12 8.78 -30.47
C THR A 722 7.70 7.39 -30.69
N GLN A 723 8.05 7.06 -31.93
CA GLN A 723 8.59 5.74 -32.35
C GLN A 723 9.49 5.10 -31.27
N ASN A 724 9.07 3.94 -30.76
CA ASN A 724 9.71 3.10 -29.73
C ASN A 724 11.25 3.12 -29.74
N TYR A 725 11.88 4.04 -29.00
CA TYR A 725 13.30 3.94 -28.70
C TYR A 725 13.49 3.04 -27.48
N LEU A 726 13.59 1.73 -27.74
CA LEU A 726 14.24 0.81 -26.80
C LEU A 726 15.69 1.27 -26.61
N PRO A 727 16.23 1.29 -25.38
CA PRO A 727 17.66 1.51 -25.17
C PRO A 727 18.46 0.54 -26.05
N GLN A 728 19.53 1.01 -26.68
CA GLN A 728 20.35 0.17 -27.56
C GLN A 728 20.83 -1.11 -26.85
N THR A 729 21.14 -1.01 -25.56
CA THR A 729 21.50 -2.13 -24.69
C THR A 729 20.40 -3.20 -24.57
N ALA A 730 19.12 -2.79 -24.60
CA ALA A 730 17.98 -3.71 -24.57
C ALA A 730 17.80 -4.44 -25.91
N VAL A 731 18.09 -3.76 -27.03
CA VAL A 731 18.09 -4.38 -28.38
C VAL A 731 19.22 -5.41 -28.51
N GLU A 732 20.41 -5.07 -28.03
CA GLU A 732 21.55 -5.98 -27.98
C GLU A 732 21.25 -7.21 -27.12
N LEU A 733 20.72 -7.00 -25.90
CA LEU A 733 20.31 -8.10 -25.02
C LEU A 733 19.29 -9.02 -25.70
N ARG A 734 18.28 -8.45 -26.36
CA ARG A 734 17.31 -9.24 -27.12
C ARG A 734 18.02 -10.11 -28.15
N SER A 735 18.88 -9.54 -28.99
CA SER A 735 19.61 -10.29 -30.03
C SER A 735 20.51 -11.41 -29.48
N GLU A 736 21.16 -11.18 -28.33
CA GLU A 736 21.96 -12.19 -27.64
C GLU A 736 21.08 -13.32 -27.08
N ILE A 737 19.90 -13.00 -26.55
CA ILE A 737 18.93 -14.01 -26.10
C ILE A 737 18.44 -14.83 -27.30
N GLU A 738 18.04 -14.20 -28.41
CA GLU A 738 17.49 -14.91 -29.57
C GLU A 738 18.52 -15.85 -30.22
N SER A 739 19.79 -15.42 -30.28
CA SER A 739 20.85 -16.19 -30.95
C SER A 739 21.37 -17.38 -30.14
N ARG A 740 21.20 -17.38 -28.81
CA ARG A 740 21.75 -18.42 -27.92
C ARG A 740 20.70 -19.36 -27.34
N HIS A 741 19.43 -18.95 -27.30
CA HIS A 741 18.36 -19.69 -26.62
C HIS A 741 18.31 -21.17 -27.00
N ASP A 742 18.26 -21.47 -28.30
CA ASP A 742 18.09 -22.85 -28.78
C ASP A 742 19.27 -23.74 -28.36
N ALA A 743 20.51 -23.24 -28.47
CA ALA A 743 21.70 -23.96 -28.06
C ALA A 743 21.76 -24.18 -26.52
N VAL A 744 21.27 -23.22 -25.73
CA VAL A 744 21.14 -23.38 -24.27
C VAL A 744 20.12 -24.46 -23.93
N MET A 745 18.97 -24.48 -24.62
CA MET A 745 17.95 -25.51 -24.41
C MET A 745 18.46 -26.90 -24.78
N GLU A 746 19.26 -27.03 -25.83
CA GLU A 746 19.94 -28.29 -26.19
C GLU A 746 20.94 -28.72 -25.11
N GLU A 747 21.82 -27.82 -24.62
CA GLU A 747 22.76 -28.14 -23.54
C GLU A 747 22.03 -28.59 -22.26
N LEU A 748 20.93 -27.92 -21.90
CA LEU A 748 20.11 -28.29 -20.74
C LEU A 748 19.43 -29.64 -20.94
N GLN A 749 18.93 -29.95 -22.13
CA GLN A 749 18.32 -31.25 -22.43
C GLN A 749 19.35 -32.39 -22.35
N VAL A 750 20.56 -32.17 -22.84
CA VAL A 750 21.68 -33.12 -22.71
C VAL A 750 22.07 -33.30 -21.24
N LEU A 751 22.09 -32.22 -20.46
CA LEU A 751 22.36 -32.27 -19.02
C LEU A 751 21.29 -33.07 -18.27
N ALA A 752 20.00 -32.84 -18.55
CA ALA A 752 18.90 -33.61 -17.96
C ALA A 752 18.99 -35.11 -18.30
N SER A 753 19.42 -35.45 -19.51
CA SER A 753 19.50 -36.84 -19.98
C SER A 753 20.74 -37.58 -19.47
N SER A 754 21.83 -36.86 -19.17
CA SER A 754 23.11 -37.43 -18.73
C SER A 754 23.19 -37.66 -17.22
N TYR A 755 22.37 -36.97 -16.42
CA TYR A 755 22.39 -37.10 -14.96
C TYR A 755 21.27 -38.04 -14.44
N PRO A 756 21.62 -39.09 -13.67
CA PRO A 756 20.64 -40.01 -13.10
C PRO A 756 19.91 -39.45 -11.88
N ALA A 757 20.53 -38.50 -11.15
CA ALA A 757 19.98 -37.87 -9.95
C ALA A 757 18.69 -37.09 -10.26
N VAL A 758 17.64 -37.30 -9.47
CA VAL A 758 16.31 -36.71 -9.69
C VAL A 758 16.36 -35.20 -9.45
N GLU A 759 17.10 -34.78 -8.43
CA GLU A 759 17.27 -33.40 -7.98
C GLU A 759 17.88 -32.54 -9.08
N VAL A 760 18.90 -33.07 -9.77
CA VAL A 760 19.54 -32.39 -10.91
C VAL A 760 18.56 -32.26 -12.07
N ARG A 761 17.81 -33.33 -12.41
CA ARG A 761 16.82 -33.27 -13.50
C ARG A 761 15.72 -32.26 -13.24
N MET A 762 15.20 -32.22 -12.01
CA MET A 762 14.16 -31.26 -11.61
C MET A 762 14.70 -29.82 -11.63
N ALA A 763 15.93 -29.61 -11.15
CA ALA A 763 16.58 -28.30 -11.20
C ALA A 763 16.83 -27.83 -12.66
N VAL A 764 17.21 -28.74 -13.56
CA VAL A 764 17.33 -28.45 -14.99
C VAL A 764 15.98 -28.07 -15.59
N ALA A 765 14.91 -28.79 -15.26
CA ALA A 765 13.56 -28.46 -15.72
C ALA A 765 13.13 -27.05 -15.27
N CYS A 766 13.40 -26.68 -14.00
CA CYS A 766 13.15 -25.33 -13.50
C CYS A 766 13.93 -24.28 -14.30
N LEU A 767 15.21 -24.54 -14.60
CA LEU A 767 16.05 -23.63 -15.37
C LEU A 767 15.61 -23.50 -16.84
N MET A 768 15.17 -24.60 -17.45
CA MET A 768 14.58 -24.59 -18.80
C MET A 768 13.31 -23.74 -18.85
N LEU A 769 12.44 -23.84 -17.83
CA LEU A 769 11.25 -23.00 -17.70
C LEU A 769 11.64 -21.52 -17.61
N SER A 770 12.55 -21.16 -16.70
CA SER A 770 13.01 -19.77 -16.56
C SER A 770 13.67 -19.24 -17.84
N ALA A 771 14.47 -20.05 -18.55
CA ALA A 771 15.07 -19.67 -19.83
C ALA A 771 14.00 -19.42 -20.91
N GLN A 772 12.96 -20.27 -20.96
CA GLN A 772 11.84 -20.08 -21.87
C GLN A 772 11.07 -18.78 -21.57
N GLU A 773 10.87 -18.44 -20.31
CA GLU A 773 10.25 -17.17 -19.93
C GLU A 773 11.08 -15.95 -20.34
N ILE A 774 12.41 -16.02 -20.24
CA ILE A 774 13.27 -14.95 -20.76
C ILE A 774 13.08 -14.79 -22.28
N ARG A 775 12.99 -15.90 -23.02
CA ARG A 775 12.72 -15.86 -24.46
C ARG A 775 11.35 -15.26 -24.75
N ASP A 776 10.35 -15.61 -23.95
CA ASP A 776 8.98 -15.13 -24.08
C ASP A 776 8.83 -13.65 -23.72
N MET A 777 9.64 -13.17 -22.77
CA MET A 777 9.69 -11.78 -22.36
C MET A 777 10.17 -10.88 -23.50
N VAL A 778 11.21 -11.29 -24.23
CA VAL A 778 11.76 -10.51 -25.36
C VAL A 778 11.00 -10.72 -26.67
N ASN A 779 10.07 -11.68 -26.72
CA ASN A 779 9.30 -11.97 -27.92
C ASN A 779 8.20 -10.91 -28.14
N PRO A 780 8.22 -10.17 -29.27
CA PRO A 780 7.24 -9.11 -29.54
C PRO A 780 5.84 -9.64 -29.81
N THR A 781 5.66 -10.92 -30.17
CA THR A 781 4.35 -11.50 -30.49
C THR A 781 3.57 -11.90 -29.25
N LYS A 782 4.23 -12.05 -28.09
CA LYS A 782 3.55 -12.40 -26.83
C LYS A 782 3.04 -11.12 -26.15
N PRO A 783 1.80 -11.10 -25.64
CA PRO A 783 1.25 -9.92 -24.95
C PRO A 783 2.06 -9.61 -23.69
N ALA A 784 2.14 -8.33 -23.33
CA ALA A 784 2.83 -7.90 -22.12
C ALA A 784 1.94 -8.09 -20.89
N GLU A 785 2.49 -8.70 -19.84
CA GLU A 785 1.85 -8.72 -18.53
C GLU A 785 1.84 -7.29 -17.95
N SER A 786 0.68 -6.85 -17.47
CA SER A 786 0.46 -5.47 -17.00
C SER A 786 0.48 -5.33 -15.48
N VAL A 787 0.27 -6.42 -14.74
CA VAL A 787 0.07 -6.40 -13.28
C VAL A 787 0.93 -7.45 -12.61
N GLU A 788 1.68 -7.02 -11.59
CA GLU A 788 2.44 -7.88 -10.70
C GLU A 788 1.47 -8.42 -9.62
N PRO A 789 1.36 -9.74 -9.42
CA PRO A 789 0.45 -10.31 -8.44
C PRO A 789 0.95 -10.06 -7.01
N ASP A 790 0.01 -9.99 -6.07
CA ASP A 790 0.34 -9.89 -4.64
C ASP A 790 1.18 -11.11 -4.21
N PRO A 791 2.34 -10.94 -3.55
CA PRO A 791 3.14 -12.04 -3.03
C PRO A 791 2.37 -13.01 -2.14
N ARG A 792 1.33 -12.55 -1.42
CA ARG A 792 0.44 -13.39 -0.61
C ARG A 792 -0.30 -14.41 -1.48
N HIS A 793 -0.77 -13.99 -2.66
CA HIS A 793 -1.45 -14.89 -3.59
C HIS A 793 -0.49 -15.94 -4.17
N LEU A 794 0.79 -15.60 -4.37
CA LEU A 794 1.77 -16.52 -4.93
C LEU A 794 2.16 -17.64 -3.96
N LEU A 795 2.28 -17.34 -2.66
CA LEU A 795 2.73 -18.32 -1.67
C LEU A 795 1.58 -19.04 -0.97
N HIS A 796 0.50 -18.33 -0.64
CA HIS A 796 -0.49 -18.79 0.33
C HIS A 796 -1.84 -19.15 -0.28
N SER A 797 -2.13 -18.75 -1.52
CA SER A 797 -3.46 -18.95 -2.10
C SER A 797 -3.88 -20.42 -2.14
N GLU A 798 -2.97 -21.34 -2.50
CA GLU A 798 -3.32 -22.77 -2.56
C GLU A 798 -3.77 -23.34 -1.20
N LEU A 799 -3.35 -22.77 -0.07
CA LEU A 799 -3.85 -23.17 1.24
C LEU A 799 -5.35 -22.88 1.40
N LEU A 800 -5.89 -21.88 0.70
CA LEU A 800 -7.33 -21.61 0.68
C LEU A 800 -8.13 -22.73 0.00
N LYS A 801 -7.50 -23.66 -0.74
CA LYS A 801 -8.20 -24.86 -1.23
C LYS A 801 -8.38 -25.92 -0.14
N ILE A 802 -7.65 -25.80 0.97
CA ILE A 802 -7.66 -26.73 2.08
C ILE A 802 -8.56 -26.15 3.17
N THR A 803 -9.81 -26.60 3.21
CA THR A 803 -10.84 -25.98 4.06
C THR A 803 -10.60 -26.15 5.56
N SER A 804 -9.75 -27.09 5.96
CA SER A 804 -9.31 -27.29 7.34
C SER A 804 -8.30 -26.24 7.83
N ILE A 805 -7.67 -25.49 6.91
CA ILE A 805 -6.66 -24.48 7.22
C ILE A 805 -7.30 -23.10 7.28
N ASN A 806 -7.22 -22.46 8.45
CA ASN A 806 -7.54 -21.05 8.59
C ASN A 806 -6.29 -20.20 8.36
N LEU A 807 -6.45 -19.11 7.61
CA LEU A 807 -5.38 -18.14 7.40
C LEU A 807 -5.68 -16.86 8.18
N ASN A 808 -4.66 -16.22 8.73
CA ASN A 808 -4.78 -14.91 9.38
C ASN A 808 -4.86 -13.77 8.35
N SER A 809 -4.90 -12.52 8.80
CA SER A 809 -4.94 -11.32 7.93
C SER A 809 -3.75 -11.21 6.97
N ASN A 810 -2.59 -11.79 7.34
CA ASN A 810 -1.38 -11.81 6.53
C ASN A 810 -1.35 -12.99 5.54
N TRP A 811 -2.45 -13.75 5.44
CA TRP A 811 -2.56 -14.99 4.68
C TRP A 811 -1.66 -16.12 5.18
N GLU A 812 -1.10 -16.00 6.39
CA GLU A 812 -0.32 -17.08 6.98
C GLU A 812 -1.25 -18.07 7.72
N PRO A 813 -0.93 -19.37 7.71
CA PRO A 813 -1.73 -20.37 8.40
C PRO A 813 -1.69 -20.20 9.92
N GLU A 814 -2.85 -20.32 10.57
CA GLU A 814 -3.00 -20.32 12.04
C GLU A 814 -2.81 -21.71 12.66
N LEU A 815 -2.01 -22.56 12.00
CA LEU A 815 -1.65 -23.90 12.44
C LEU A 815 -0.15 -23.96 12.72
N ASP A 816 0.24 -24.82 13.65
CA ASP A 816 1.64 -25.19 13.79
C ASP A 816 2.11 -25.98 12.56
N PHE A 817 3.44 -26.01 12.34
CA PHE A 817 4.01 -26.60 11.14
C PHE A 817 3.71 -28.09 11.00
N HIS A 818 3.58 -28.82 12.11
CA HIS A 818 3.25 -30.23 12.05
C HIS A 818 1.82 -30.47 11.56
N ASN A 819 0.82 -29.76 12.09
CA ASN A 819 -0.56 -29.93 11.62
C ASN A 819 -0.71 -29.37 10.20
N LEU A 820 0.00 -28.28 9.85
CA LEU A 820 0.02 -27.75 8.50
C LEU A 820 0.57 -28.76 7.48
N GLU A 821 1.68 -29.43 7.79
CA GLU A 821 2.27 -30.48 6.97
C GLU A 821 1.26 -31.63 6.75
N ASP A 822 0.59 -32.07 7.81
CA ASP A 822 -0.39 -33.16 7.74
C ASP A 822 -1.60 -32.80 6.87
N GLU A 823 -2.13 -31.59 7.01
CA GLU A 823 -3.23 -31.09 6.19
C GLU A 823 -2.84 -30.95 4.72
N ILE A 824 -1.63 -30.45 4.42
CA ILE A 824 -1.10 -30.39 3.05
C ILE A 824 -0.94 -31.79 2.47
N LEU A 825 -0.37 -32.74 3.21
CA LEU A 825 -0.19 -34.11 2.73
C LEU A 825 -1.54 -34.81 2.50
N ASN A 826 -2.51 -34.63 3.40
CA ASN A 826 -3.87 -35.15 3.25
C ASN A 826 -4.52 -34.59 1.98
N TYR A 827 -4.40 -33.29 1.76
CA TYR A 827 -4.88 -32.62 0.56
C TYR A 827 -4.24 -33.15 -0.73
N LEU A 828 -2.92 -33.36 -0.73
CA LEU A 828 -2.19 -33.88 -1.88
C LEU A 828 -2.53 -35.35 -2.19
N SER A 829 -2.90 -36.14 -1.17
CA SER A 829 -3.30 -37.54 -1.33
C SER A 829 -4.71 -37.74 -1.90
N GLN A 830 -5.51 -36.68 -2.00
CA GLN A 830 -6.90 -36.71 -2.44
C GLN A 830 -7.11 -35.93 -3.74
N PRO A 831 -8.23 -36.17 -4.48
CA PRO A 831 -8.61 -35.35 -5.60
C PRO A 831 -8.77 -33.89 -5.18
N GLN A 832 -8.05 -32.98 -5.83
CA GLN A 832 -7.98 -31.58 -5.43
C GLN A 832 -9.17 -30.79 -6.00
N PRO A 833 -9.89 -30.01 -5.16
CA PRO A 833 -10.95 -29.14 -5.63
C PRO A 833 -10.41 -28.02 -6.52
N ASP A 834 -11.17 -27.67 -7.54
CA ASP A 834 -10.98 -26.42 -8.27
C ASP A 834 -11.39 -25.22 -7.40
N TRP A 835 -11.08 -24.00 -7.84
CA TRP A 835 -11.37 -22.79 -7.08
C TRP A 835 -12.87 -22.57 -6.83
N THR A 836 -13.72 -22.97 -7.77
CA THR A 836 -15.18 -22.86 -7.59
C THR A 836 -15.69 -23.84 -6.54
N THR A 837 -15.18 -25.07 -6.50
CA THR A 837 -15.52 -26.05 -5.47
C THR A 837 -14.96 -25.62 -4.11
N ALA A 838 -13.72 -25.12 -4.06
CA ALA A 838 -13.14 -24.60 -2.82
C ALA A 838 -13.98 -23.46 -2.22
N LEU A 839 -14.43 -22.50 -3.05
CA LEU A 839 -15.33 -21.43 -2.63
C LEU A 839 -16.64 -21.98 -2.06
N LYS A 840 -17.28 -22.92 -2.77
CA LYS A 840 -18.52 -23.56 -2.31
C LYS A 840 -18.34 -24.29 -0.98
N LEU A 841 -17.21 -24.97 -0.80
CA LEU A 841 -16.90 -25.66 0.45
C LEU A 841 -16.72 -24.66 1.61
N HIS A 842 -16.00 -23.56 1.41
CA HIS A 842 -15.86 -22.51 2.42
C HIS A 842 -17.20 -21.87 2.80
N LEU A 843 -18.04 -21.53 1.82
CA LEU A 843 -19.39 -21.02 2.07
C LEU A 843 -20.23 -22.03 2.86
N SER A 844 -20.15 -23.34 2.51
CA SER A 844 -20.89 -24.38 3.24
C SER A 844 -20.44 -24.53 4.70
N GLN A 845 -19.17 -24.23 4.99
CA GLN A 845 -18.59 -24.26 6.34
C GLN A 845 -18.78 -22.94 7.10
N GLY A 846 -19.31 -21.91 6.44
CA GLY A 846 -19.47 -20.57 7.00
C GLY A 846 -18.16 -19.79 7.16
N ASN A 847 -17.10 -20.19 6.44
CA ASN A 847 -15.83 -19.47 6.41
C ASN A 847 -15.89 -18.35 5.36
N HIS A 848 -16.63 -17.29 5.69
CA HIS A 848 -16.83 -16.16 4.78
C HIS A 848 -15.53 -15.39 4.54
N SER A 849 -14.60 -15.38 5.50
CA SER A 849 -13.29 -14.71 5.34
C SER A 849 -12.42 -15.40 4.28
N ALA A 850 -12.33 -16.72 4.29
CA ALA A 850 -11.62 -17.46 3.24
C ALA A 850 -12.30 -17.31 1.88
N ALA A 851 -13.64 -17.29 1.85
CA ALA A 851 -14.40 -17.08 0.63
C ALA A 851 -14.16 -15.68 0.03
N ASP A 852 -14.16 -14.62 0.84
CA ASP A 852 -13.80 -13.26 0.41
C ASP A 852 -12.37 -13.20 -0.17
N ARG A 853 -11.40 -13.89 0.46
CA ARG A 853 -10.02 -13.98 -0.03
C ARG A 853 -9.89 -14.74 -1.34
N ILE A 854 -10.69 -15.79 -1.55
CA ILE A 854 -10.73 -16.48 -2.85
C ILE A 854 -11.23 -15.51 -3.93
N LEU A 855 -12.22 -14.67 -3.63
CA LEU A 855 -12.78 -13.68 -4.58
C LEU A 855 -11.84 -12.49 -4.85
N SER A 856 -10.98 -12.13 -3.90
CA SER A 856 -9.98 -11.06 -4.08
C SER A 856 -8.86 -11.42 -5.06
N MET A 857 -8.72 -12.70 -5.43
CA MET A 857 -7.73 -13.16 -6.38
C MET A 857 -8.06 -12.73 -7.82
N SER A 858 -7.02 -12.56 -8.65
CA SER A 858 -7.12 -12.16 -10.06
C SER A 858 -7.58 -13.28 -11.01
N LEU A 859 -8.21 -14.34 -10.48
CA LEU A 859 -8.70 -15.47 -11.26
C LEU A 859 -10.04 -15.24 -11.94
N TRP A 860 -10.83 -14.32 -11.39
CA TRP A 860 -12.22 -14.12 -11.78
C TRP A 860 -12.32 -12.95 -12.76
N SER A 861 -13.16 -13.10 -13.78
CA SER A 861 -13.60 -11.94 -14.56
C SER A 861 -14.42 -10.98 -13.67
N ALA A 862 -14.55 -9.72 -14.09
CA ALA A 862 -15.31 -8.73 -13.33
C ALA A 862 -16.78 -9.18 -13.12
N GLU A 863 -17.40 -9.73 -14.17
CA GLU A 863 -18.77 -10.25 -14.14
C GLU A 863 -18.91 -11.46 -13.19
N GLU A 864 -18.00 -12.43 -13.29
CA GLU A 864 -18.00 -13.60 -12.39
C GLU A 864 -17.76 -13.19 -10.94
N ARG A 865 -16.84 -12.26 -10.69
CA ARG A 865 -16.56 -11.75 -9.34
C ARG A 865 -17.81 -11.08 -8.75
N GLU A 866 -18.50 -10.24 -9.51
CA GLU A 866 -19.72 -9.57 -9.05
C GLU A 866 -20.83 -10.60 -8.73
N ALA A 867 -21.04 -11.59 -9.60
CA ALA A 867 -22.01 -12.65 -9.38
C ALA A 867 -21.70 -13.49 -8.13
N LEU A 868 -20.44 -13.89 -7.96
CA LEU A 868 -20.00 -14.67 -6.79
C LEU A 868 -19.99 -13.85 -5.50
N GLN A 869 -19.69 -12.55 -5.58
CA GLN A 869 -19.79 -11.64 -4.43
C GLN A 869 -21.23 -11.52 -3.95
N ALA A 870 -22.20 -11.42 -4.88
CA ALA A 870 -23.62 -11.42 -4.54
C ALA A 870 -24.04 -12.73 -3.84
N VAL A 871 -23.52 -13.89 -4.29
CA VAL A 871 -23.75 -15.17 -3.62
C VAL A 871 -23.16 -15.18 -2.21
N LEU A 872 -21.95 -14.66 -2.03
CA LEU A 872 -21.30 -14.58 -0.72
C LEU A 872 -22.07 -13.68 0.26
N VAL A 873 -22.49 -12.50 -0.17
CA VAL A 873 -23.29 -11.58 0.66
C VAL A 873 -24.61 -12.23 1.08
N ASN A 874 -25.30 -12.87 0.14
CA ASN A 874 -26.55 -13.58 0.42
C ASN A 874 -26.35 -14.75 1.40
N ASP A 875 -25.29 -15.54 1.24
CA ASP A 875 -24.99 -16.65 2.16
C ASP A 875 -24.61 -16.15 3.55
N ARG A 876 -23.82 -15.07 3.62
CA ARG A 876 -23.44 -14.41 4.87
C ARG A 876 -24.66 -13.90 5.62
N ASP A 877 -25.57 -13.21 4.96
CA ASP A 877 -26.81 -12.71 5.57
C ASP A 877 -27.69 -13.88 6.05
N ARG A 878 -27.87 -14.91 5.21
CA ARG A 878 -28.57 -16.13 5.59
C ARG A 878 -27.96 -16.76 6.84
N LYS A 879 -26.65 -16.99 6.87
CA LYS A 879 -25.94 -17.60 8.00
C LYS A 879 -26.00 -16.73 9.26
N ARG A 880 -25.99 -15.41 9.13
CA ARG A 880 -26.18 -14.48 10.24
C ARG A 880 -27.58 -14.58 10.84
N THR A 881 -28.61 -14.71 9.99
CA THR A 881 -29.98 -14.94 10.48
C THR A 881 -30.11 -16.29 11.18
N GLU A 882 -29.58 -17.38 10.59
CA GLU A 882 -29.54 -18.71 11.21
C GLU A 882 -28.81 -18.69 12.56
N PHE A 883 -27.63 -18.05 12.62
CA PHE A 883 -26.83 -17.93 13.83
C PHE A 883 -27.56 -17.12 14.91
N SER A 884 -28.27 -16.04 14.54
CA SER A 884 -29.08 -15.25 15.46
C SER A 884 -30.22 -16.07 16.07
N GLU A 885 -30.92 -16.85 15.26
CA GLU A 885 -31.98 -17.76 15.72
C GLU A 885 -31.42 -18.81 16.69
N ASP A 886 -30.24 -19.36 16.41
CA ASP A 886 -29.55 -20.33 17.25
C ASP A 886 -29.06 -19.73 18.59
N VAL A 887 -28.51 -18.51 18.58
CA VAL A 887 -28.14 -17.77 19.81
C VAL A 887 -29.38 -17.56 20.69
N ASN A 888 -30.50 -17.16 20.07
CA ASN A 888 -31.77 -16.98 20.76
C ASN A 888 -32.35 -18.30 21.30
N TYR A 889 -32.14 -19.42 20.58
CA TYR A 889 -32.49 -20.75 21.06
C TYR A 889 -31.65 -21.16 22.28
N VAL A 890 -30.32 -21.02 22.22
CA VAL A 890 -29.42 -21.35 23.34
C VAL A 890 -29.70 -20.47 24.56
N ARG A 891 -30.05 -19.20 24.35
CA ARG A 891 -30.52 -18.30 25.43
C ARG A 891 -31.80 -18.81 26.09
N ARG A 892 -32.80 -19.23 25.31
CA ARG A 892 -34.02 -19.83 25.84
C ARG A 892 -33.71 -21.10 26.64
N LEU A 893 -32.86 -21.98 26.09
CA LEU A 893 -32.42 -23.20 26.76
C LEU A 893 -31.70 -22.91 28.09
N LEU A 894 -30.82 -21.90 28.12
CA LEU A 894 -30.15 -21.45 29.33
C LEU A 894 -31.17 -20.98 30.38
N ASN A 895 -32.13 -20.14 29.98
CA ASN A 895 -33.18 -19.66 30.88
C ASN A 895 -34.04 -20.81 31.43
N GLU A 896 -34.41 -21.80 30.61
CA GLU A 896 -35.10 -23.01 31.05
C GLU A 896 -34.27 -23.80 32.07
N THR A 897 -32.97 -24.00 31.81
CA THR A 897 -32.09 -24.73 32.75
C THR A 897 -31.90 -24.00 34.08
N ILE A 898 -31.92 -22.67 34.07
CA ILE A 898 -31.90 -21.85 35.29
C ILE A 898 -33.20 -22.02 36.07
N GLN A 899 -34.36 -22.00 35.40
CA GLN A 899 -35.66 -22.23 36.05
C GLN A 899 -35.75 -23.61 36.71
N LEU A 900 -35.09 -24.63 36.12
CA LEU A 900 -35.00 -25.97 36.68
C LEU A 900 -33.95 -26.10 37.81
N ASN A 901 -33.23 -25.02 38.17
CA ASN A 901 -32.09 -25.03 39.09
C ASN A 901 -31.03 -26.09 38.74
N ALA A 902 -30.88 -26.42 37.45
CA ALA A 902 -29.95 -27.45 36.98
C ALA A 902 -28.50 -26.96 36.88
N ILE A 903 -28.27 -25.65 37.03
CA ILE A 903 -26.97 -25.00 36.86
C ILE A 903 -26.73 -24.09 38.07
N PRO A 904 -25.54 -24.15 38.72
CA PRO A 904 -25.19 -23.25 39.81
C PRO A 904 -24.95 -21.81 39.32
N ASP A 905 -25.16 -20.82 40.20
CA ASP A 905 -25.03 -19.40 39.85
C ASP A 905 -23.64 -19.03 39.28
N SER A 906 -22.58 -19.71 39.71
CA SER A 906 -21.22 -19.50 39.19
C SER A 906 -21.08 -19.90 37.72
N GLU A 907 -21.67 -21.03 37.31
CA GLU A 907 -21.67 -21.48 35.91
C GLU A 907 -22.60 -20.63 35.05
N ARG A 908 -23.73 -20.16 35.61
CA ARG A 908 -24.66 -19.25 34.91
C ARG A 908 -23.95 -18.02 34.37
N VAL A 909 -23.13 -17.36 35.19
CA VAL A 909 -22.38 -16.16 34.76
C VAL A 909 -21.45 -16.51 33.59
N VAL A 910 -20.75 -17.64 33.65
CA VAL A 910 -19.86 -18.09 32.56
C VAL A 910 -20.64 -18.32 31.26
N PHE A 911 -21.79 -19.00 31.30
CA PHE A 911 -22.63 -19.21 30.13
C PHE A 911 -23.17 -17.89 29.57
N GLN A 912 -23.62 -16.97 30.42
CA GLN A 912 -24.10 -15.64 30.00
C GLN A 912 -22.99 -14.81 29.37
N THR A 913 -21.80 -14.76 29.97
CA THR A 913 -20.66 -14.02 29.40
C THR A 913 -20.26 -14.58 28.03
N ARG A 914 -20.23 -15.91 27.86
CA ARG A 914 -19.94 -16.52 26.54
C ARG A 914 -21.03 -16.21 25.52
N LEU A 915 -22.30 -16.25 25.92
CA LEU A 915 -23.41 -15.91 25.02
C LEU A 915 -23.35 -14.44 24.58
N SER A 916 -23.05 -13.50 25.49
CA SER A 916 -22.82 -12.09 25.13
C SER A 916 -21.60 -11.87 24.24
N LYS A 917 -20.55 -12.69 24.37
CA LYS A 917 -19.43 -12.68 23.41
C LYS A 917 -19.88 -13.11 22.01
N LEU A 918 -20.69 -14.16 21.92
CA LEU A 918 -21.24 -14.63 20.63
C LEU A 918 -22.18 -13.62 19.99
N GLU A 919 -22.93 -12.85 20.78
CA GLU A 919 -23.74 -11.74 20.26
C GLU A 919 -22.90 -10.60 19.68
N ARG A 920 -21.76 -10.27 20.32
CA ARG A 920 -20.82 -9.29 19.75
C ARG A 920 -20.19 -9.80 18.45
N VAL A 921 -19.90 -11.11 18.36
CA VAL A 921 -19.45 -11.73 17.10
C VAL A 921 -20.54 -11.61 16.03
N LEU A 922 -21.82 -11.74 16.41
CA LEU A 922 -22.94 -11.55 15.50
C LEU A 922 -23.07 -10.10 15.00
N GLU A 923 -22.65 -9.11 15.79
CA GLU A 923 -22.60 -7.70 15.39
C GLU A 923 -21.40 -7.38 14.50
N SER A 924 -20.28 -8.08 14.69
CA SER A 924 -19.05 -7.90 13.91
C SER A 924 -19.07 -8.65 12.57
N ASP A 925 -18.31 -8.14 11.62
CA ASP A 925 -18.03 -8.77 10.33
C ASP A 925 -17.05 -9.96 10.40
N ALA A 926 -16.92 -10.58 11.58
CA ALA A 926 -15.95 -11.64 11.85
C ALA A 926 -16.44 -13.00 11.35
N ASP A 927 -15.48 -13.92 11.20
CA ASP A 927 -15.72 -15.29 10.76
C ASP A 927 -16.73 -16.01 11.69
N LEU A 928 -17.92 -16.33 11.15
CA LEU A 928 -19.02 -16.95 11.89
C LEU A 928 -18.72 -18.40 12.25
N SER A 929 -17.73 -19.03 11.60
CA SER A 929 -17.39 -20.44 11.80
C SER A 929 -16.97 -20.75 13.25
N THR A 930 -16.13 -19.91 13.86
CA THR A 930 -15.70 -20.06 15.27
C THR A 930 -16.85 -19.81 16.23
N GLY A 931 -17.70 -18.82 15.93
CA GLY A 931 -18.92 -18.54 16.69
C GLY A 931 -19.88 -19.73 16.71
N LEU A 932 -20.10 -20.37 15.55
CA LEU A 932 -20.93 -21.57 15.41
C LEU A 932 -20.39 -22.76 16.21
N GLN A 933 -19.07 -22.99 16.20
CA GLN A 933 -18.46 -24.05 16.99
C GLN A 933 -18.62 -23.81 18.50
N GLU A 934 -18.37 -22.60 18.98
CA GLU A 934 -18.56 -22.27 20.39
C GLU A 934 -20.02 -22.38 20.80
N LEU A 935 -20.96 -21.91 19.97
CA LEU A 935 -22.39 -22.03 20.22
C LEU A 935 -22.84 -23.50 20.33
N ASN A 936 -22.35 -24.37 19.45
CA ASN A 936 -22.62 -25.81 19.52
C ASN A 936 -22.03 -26.47 20.78
N ARG A 937 -20.84 -26.01 21.24
CA ARG A 937 -20.26 -26.43 22.52
C ARG A 937 -21.13 -25.98 23.71
N LEU A 938 -21.65 -24.76 23.70
CA LEU A 938 -22.56 -24.27 24.75
C LEU A 938 -23.87 -25.05 24.76
N ARG A 939 -24.48 -25.26 23.59
CA ARG A 939 -25.72 -26.03 23.42
C ARG A 939 -25.57 -27.45 23.97
N SER A 940 -24.54 -28.18 23.53
CA SER A 940 -24.28 -29.54 24.01
C SER A 940 -23.94 -29.60 25.50
N GLY A 941 -23.24 -28.60 26.02
CA GLY A 941 -22.99 -28.45 27.46
C GLY A 941 -24.27 -28.29 28.28
N LEU A 942 -25.17 -27.40 27.86
CA LEU A 942 -26.46 -27.16 28.53
C LEU A 942 -27.38 -28.39 28.47
N LEU A 943 -27.44 -29.07 27.32
CA LEU A 943 -28.22 -30.30 27.17
C LEU A 943 -27.71 -31.41 28.10
N LYS A 944 -26.39 -31.60 28.20
CA LYS A 944 -25.79 -32.57 29.13
C LYS A 944 -26.09 -32.22 30.60
N GLN A 945 -26.06 -30.96 30.98
CA GLN A 945 -26.42 -30.55 32.35
C GLN A 945 -27.91 -30.80 32.64
N ARG A 946 -28.79 -30.45 31.70
CA ARG A 946 -30.23 -30.72 31.79
C ARG A 946 -30.52 -32.21 31.95
N GLU A 947 -29.84 -33.05 31.18
CA GLU A 947 -29.98 -34.51 31.24
C GLU A 947 -29.49 -35.08 32.57
N ARG A 948 -28.35 -34.60 33.09
CA ARG A 948 -27.83 -34.98 34.42
C ARG A 948 -28.81 -34.66 35.54
N GLU A 949 -29.42 -33.47 35.53
CA GLU A 949 -30.37 -33.09 36.58
C GLU A 949 -31.69 -33.86 36.43
N ALA A 950 -32.16 -34.10 35.21
CA ALA A 950 -33.31 -34.98 34.96
C ALA A 950 -33.05 -36.40 35.51
N GLU A 951 -31.86 -36.95 35.30
CA GLU A 951 -31.45 -38.25 35.82
C GLU A 951 -31.37 -38.25 37.36
N ARG A 952 -30.86 -37.17 37.95
CA ARG A 952 -30.82 -36.98 39.41
C ARG A 952 -32.23 -36.95 40.01
N ILE A 953 -33.17 -36.24 39.38
CA ILE A 953 -34.57 -36.19 39.81
C ILE A 953 -35.22 -37.57 39.66
N ARG A 954 -35.02 -38.28 38.53
CA ARG A 954 -35.50 -39.66 38.33
C ARG A 954 -34.98 -40.60 39.42
N ASN A 955 -33.70 -40.51 39.76
CA ASN A 955 -33.10 -41.34 40.80
C ASN A 955 -33.66 -41.01 42.19
N ARG A 956 -33.89 -39.73 42.50
CA ARG A 956 -34.54 -39.31 43.75
C ARG A 956 -35.99 -39.81 43.83
N LEU A 957 -36.74 -39.75 42.74
CA LEU A 957 -38.11 -40.28 42.67
C LEU A 957 -38.15 -41.80 42.84
N ARG A 958 -37.19 -42.53 42.24
CA ARG A 958 -37.02 -43.98 42.44
C ARG A 958 -36.69 -44.32 43.90
N GLN A 959 -35.82 -43.55 44.56
CA GLN A 959 -35.48 -43.73 45.98
C GLN A 959 -36.64 -43.46 46.93
N LEU A 960 -37.58 -42.58 46.55
CA LEU A 960 -38.78 -42.27 47.34
C LEU A 960 -39.91 -43.32 47.17
N GLY A 961 -39.65 -44.46 46.51
CA GLY A 961 -40.60 -45.57 46.40
C GLY A 961 -41.83 -45.27 45.53
N ARG A 962 -41.79 -44.19 44.75
CA ARG A 962 -42.86 -43.89 43.77
C ARG A 962 -42.56 -44.69 42.51
N PRO A 963 -43.43 -45.63 42.08
CA PRO A 963 -43.20 -46.34 40.84
C PRO A 963 -43.15 -45.30 39.70
N PRO A 964 -42.26 -45.46 38.72
CA PRO A 964 -42.27 -44.59 37.55
C PRO A 964 -43.67 -44.66 36.95
N ALA A 965 -44.26 -43.49 36.66
CA ALA A 965 -45.49 -43.44 35.89
C ALA A 965 -45.30 -44.33 34.65
N PRO A 966 -46.27 -45.21 34.31
CA PRO A 966 -46.14 -46.08 33.15
C PRO A 966 -45.78 -45.19 31.97
N SER A 967 -44.68 -45.53 31.31
CA SER A 967 -44.24 -44.93 30.06
C SER A 967 -45.44 -44.85 29.13
N GLU A 968 -46.01 -43.66 28.97
CA GLU A 968 -46.76 -43.34 27.77
C GLU A 968 -45.82 -43.63 26.62
N ARG A 969 -46.25 -44.58 25.81
CA ARG A 969 -45.56 -45.13 24.65
C ARG A 969 -44.98 -43.99 23.81
N ASP A 970 -43.69 -44.07 23.51
CA ASP A 970 -43.08 -44.16 22.17
C ASP A 970 -43.82 -43.60 20.92
N GLU A 971 -44.67 -42.58 21.03
CA GLU A 971 -45.30 -41.94 19.85
C GLU A 971 -44.81 -40.52 19.58
N THR A 972 -43.82 -40.03 20.33
CA THR A 972 -43.04 -38.85 19.95
C THR A 972 -41.55 -39.17 19.98
N GLN A 973 -41.14 -40.05 19.07
CA GLN A 973 -39.91 -39.77 18.31
C GLN A 973 -40.17 -38.47 17.53
N SER A 974 -40.16 -37.34 18.24
CA SER A 974 -39.80 -36.06 17.68
C SER A 974 -38.40 -36.30 17.14
N GLU A 975 -38.30 -36.33 15.82
CA GLU A 975 -37.06 -36.23 15.08
C GLU A 975 -36.10 -35.32 15.86
N SER A 976 -35.05 -35.91 16.44
CA SER A 976 -33.83 -35.12 16.57
C SER A 976 -33.57 -34.60 15.17
N PRO A 977 -33.41 -33.28 14.95
CA PRO A 977 -32.91 -32.84 13.67
C PRO A 977 -31.52 -33.45 13.56
N ALA A 978 -31.43 -34.57 12.83
CA ALA A 978 -30.17 -35.01 12.27
C ALA A 978 -29.60 -33.78 11.58
N PRO A 979 -28.28 -33.49 11.71
CA PRO A 979 -27.68 -32.40 10.95
C PRO A 979 -28.05 -32.65 9.49
N LYS A 980 -28.91 -31.78 8.93
CA LYS A 980 -29.32 -31.90 7.53
C LYS A 980 -28.03 -31.91 6.75
N GLY A 981 -27.69 -33.06 6.16
CA GLY A 981 -26.62 -33.15 5.18
C GLY A 981 -26.96 -32.16 4.08
N TRP A 982 -26.12 -31.15 3.94
CA TRP A 982 -26.31 -30.04 3.02
C TRP A 982 -26.12 -30.58 1.60
N ILE A 983 -27.21 -30.80 0.88
CA ILE A 983 -27.20 -30.95 -0.57
C ILE A 983 -27.82 -29.66 -1.10
N MET A 984 -26.99 -28.81 -1.70
CA MET A 984 -27.46 -27.64 -2.43
C MET A 984 -27.68 -28.04 -3.89
N ASP A 985 -28.93 -28.01 -4.35
CA ASP A 985 -29.27 -28.08 -5.78
C ASP A 985 -29.08 -26.67 -6.38
N PHE A 986 -28.04 -26.52 -7.21
CA PHE A 986 -27.76 -25.30 -7.98
C PHE A 986 -27.80 -25.58 -9.48
N GLU A 987 -28.92 -26.11 -9.96
CA GLU A 987 -29.26 -26.01 -11.39
C GLU A 987 -30.26 -24.88 -11.57
N ASN A 988 -29.74 -23.70 -11.96
CA ASN A 988 -30.36 -22.77 -12.92
C ASN A 988 -29.39 -21.66 -13.32
#